data_AF-A0A2D5ZGB5-F1
#
_entry.id   AF-A0A2D5ZGB5-F1
#
_cell.length_a   1.000
_cell.length_b   1.000
_cell.length_c   1.000
_cell.angle_alpha   90.00
_cell.angle_beta   90.00
_cell.angle_gamma   90.00
#
_symmetry.space_group_name_H-M   'P 1'
#
loop_
_entity.id
_entity.type
_entity.pdbx_description
1 polymer ?
#
loop_
_entity_poly.entity_id
_entity_poly.type
_entity_poly.pdbx_seq_one_letter_code
_entity_poly.pdbx_strand_id
1 'polypeptide(L)'
;MNSSALHNRFSCLSARQRGFCMTTTLNFFPILRMKNEELLKQFISDLQIPECSVQVGTTNSAIGTLTVENYEKVLKQLEGKDVFFLGGVSKEVNKRAGDKDIEKKGHLYLDFDIRHEEPEITDTEICELGAWFGECLNTHNILKQWRYITFTGNGIHVHYFGEPVAVKSIEHWRDGMRFLIKEAKVCTGMSPDDGCVNLARLSRLPGSSNHKNGFCKKVVFLEHQHASIDVCSVEKHGVRNQRSPEKAEKLPDAIPEGKRNTVLTSIAGTLRKRGLDESTILVTLRGINSNKCSPPLPDNELQQIVQSIERYPVGSPNQIAKPVLTQLSEVEAEQISWLWYRRIPKGKIVFFDGDPGLGKSWAAFAIAATVSNGGLLPGETVRPDPSMVLLLTAEDGLGDTIRPRMESMDADLSKIVVLEAVKDEKGQERHLSLVKNLGAVEEALQSGDFSLIIIDPLNAYLGGDVDTYKDADIRTVLAPLSKLAEKYDVAILCIRHLTKAKGGSAIHRGQGSIAYLAAARVGHLVARHPENENLRVIACTKINVEKPPRAIIFEIDDNGDFFWRDEIDISADSLLESGGQGAKDSTLADAKQFLFDLLWDNPLSAKEIFKQAEDAGFSKRTLERAKAELDIISKRDGASWAWMLPNA
;
A
#
# COMPACT_ATOMS: atom_id res chain seq x y z
N MET A 1 7.09 -39.99 -4.18
CA MET A 1 7.80 -39.15 -5.15
C MET A 1 7.20 -37.76 -5.12
N ASN A 2 7.87 -36.81 -4.47
CA ASN A 2 8.06 -35.43 -4.96
C ASN A 2 8.84 -34.62 -3.91
N SER A 3 10.06 -35.05 -3.56
CA SER A 3 11.10 -34.13 -3.04
C SER A 3 11.65 -33.19 -4.15
N SER A 4 11.11 -33.32 -5.37
CA SER A 4 11.45 -32.52 -6.55
C SER A 4 10.87 -31.11 -6.51
N ALA A 5 9.83 -30.82 -5.70
CA ALA A 5 9.22 -29.49 -5.63
C ALA A 5 10.07 -28.50 -4.81
N LEU A 6 10.64 -28.94 -3.68
CA LEU A 6 11.62 -28.16 -2.91
C LEU A 6 12.89 -27.95 -3.75
N HIS A 7 13.47 -29.03 -4.28
CA HIS A 7 14.71 -28.94 -5.05
C HIS A 7 14.55 -28.09 -6.33
N ASN A 8 13.37 -28.05 -6.97
CA ASN A 8 13.09 -27.15 -8.10
C ASN A 8 12.81 -25.70 -7.69
N ARG A 9 12.24 -25.43 -6.51
CA ARG A 9 12.12 -24.06 -5.98
C ARG A 9 13.49 -23.50 -5.55
N PHE A 10 14.31 -24.30 -4.86
CA PHE A 10 15.66 -23.89 -4.42
C PHE A 10 16.66 -23.81 -5.59
N SER A 11 16.60 -24.72 -6.55
CA SER A 11 17.46 -24.66 -7.75
C SER A 11 17.09 -23.47 -8.67
N CYS A 12 15.80 -23.16 -8.85
CA CYS A 12 15.38 -21.97 -9.61
C CYS A 12 15.72 -20.64 -8.91
N LEU A 13 15.70 -20.58 -7.57
CA LEU A 13 16.10 -19.39 -6.82
C LEU A 13 17.64 -19.22 -6.79
N SER A 14 18.40 -20.30 -6.65
CA SER A 14 19.87 -20.26 -6.73
C SER A 14 20.41 -20.01 -8.16
N ALA A 15 19.60 -20.27 -9.20
CA ALA A 15 19.96 -20.02 -10.59
C ALA A 15 19.81 -18.55 -11.01
N ARG A 16 18.92 -17.78 -10.37
CA ARG A 16 18.68 -16.35 -10.73
C ARG A 16 19.75 -15.37 -10.22
N GLN A 17 20.74 -15.82 -9.45
CA GLN A 17 21.83 -14.96 -8.93
C GLN A 17 23.26 -15.43 -9.24
N ARG A 18 23.48 -16.42 -10.11
CA ARG A 18 24.84 -16.81 -10.52
C ARG A 18 25.37 -15.98 -11.68
N GLY A 19 25.78 -14.76 -11.33
CA GLY A 19 26.84 -14.03 -12.01
C GLY A 19 28.18 -14.19 -11.30
N PHE A 20 28.51 -15.37 -10.77
CA PHE A 20 29.86 -15.67 -10.26
C PHE A 20 30.22 -17.14 -10.53
N CYS A 21 31.41 -17.32 -11.07
CA CYS A 21 31.99 -18.53 -11.64
C CYS A 21 31.93 -19.74 -10.69
N MET A 22 31.36 -20.85 -11.16
CA MET A 22 31.53 -22.18 -10.55
C MET A 22 32.90 -22.74 -10.96
N THR A 23 33.89 -22.63 -10.08
CA THR A 23 35.03 -23.57 -10.03
C THR A 23 35.62 -23.61 -8.63
N THR A 24 34.94 -24.28 -7.69
CA THR A 24 35.65 -25.07 -6.67
C THR A 24 34.70 -26.12 -6.07
N THR A 25 34.94 -27.35 -6.51
CA THR A 25 34.89 -28.61 -5.75
C THR A 25 34.02 -28.64 -4.49
N LEU A 26 32.97 -29.46 -4.57
CA LEU A 26 32.32 -30.18 -3.48
C LEU A 26 33.34 -30.60 -2.41
N ASN A 27 33.36 -29.88 -1.29
CA ASN A 27 33.87 -30.39 -0.02
C ASN A 27 32.72 -30.38 0.98
N PHE A 28 32.36 -31.58 1.38
CA PHE A 28 31.40 -31.90 2.44
C PHE A 28 31.62 -31.05 3.70
N PHE A 29 30.51 -30.52 4.20
CA PHE A 29 30.23 -29.90 5.50
C PHE A 29 31.28 -30.07 6.61
N PRO A 30 31.78 -28.96 7.16
CA PRO A 30 32.26 -28.88 8.53
C PRO A 30 31.39 -27.92 9.37
N ILE A 31 30.07 -28.15 9.47
CA ILE A 31 29.23 -27.50 10.48
C ILE A 31 28.83 -28.55 11.52
N LEU A 32 29.83 -29.00 12.29
CA LEU A 32 29.69 -29.78 13.53
C LEU A 32 31.00 -29.71 14.34
N ARG A 33 31.64 -28.53 14.39
CA ARG A 33 32.92 -28.32 15.11
C ARG A 33 32.86 -27.39 16.32
N MET A 34 31.65 -27.13 16.84
CA MET A 34 31.42 -27.06 18.28
C MET A 34 30.52 -28.24 18.62
N LYS A 35 30.75 -28.92 19.75
CA LYS A 35 29.76 -29.88 20.24
C LYS A 35 28.46 -29.09 20.41
N ASN A 36 27.32 -29.61 19.94
CA ASN A 36 25.99 -28.98 20.14
C ASN A 36 25.81 -28.46 21.58
N GLU A 37 26.42 -29.13 22.55
CA GLU A 37 26.49 -28.75 23.95
C GLU A 37 27.20 -27.41 24.23
N GLU A 38 28.32 -27.11 23.58
CA GLU A 38 29.05 -25.84 23.74
C GLU A 38 28.28 -24.68 23.09
N LEU A 39 27.74 -24.88 21.89
CA LEU A 39 26.91 -23.87 21.22
C LEU A 39 25.63 -23.60 22.01
N LEU A 40 25.06 -24.64 22.62
CA LEU A 40 23.91 -24.51 23.51
C LEU A 40 24.26 -23.75 24.79
N LYS A 41 25.40 -24.04 25.43
CA LYS A 41 25.90 -23.27 26.57
C LYS A 41 26.11 -21.80 26.20
N GLN A 42 26.66 -21.53 25.02
CA GLN A 42 26.82 -20.16 24.51
C GLN A 42 25.46 -19.50 24.25
N PHE A 43 24.49 -20.20 23.65
CA PHE A 43 23.14 -19.67 23.45
C PHE A 43 22.48 -19.32 24.79
N ILE A 44 22.56 -20.21 25.79
CA ILE A 44 22.05 -19.94 27.14
C ILE A 44 22.80 -18.78 27.78
N SER A 45 24.12 -18.66 27.56
CA SER A 45 24.90 -17.52 28.04
C SER A 45 24.51 -16.21 27.34
N ASP A 46 24.26 -16.22 26.04
CA ASP A 46 23.81 -15.05 25.27
C ASP A 46 22.40 -14.62 25.69
N LEU A 47 21.59 -15.54 26.21
CA LEU A 47 20.31 -15.25 26.87
C LEU A 47 20.49 -14.65 28.27
N GLN A 48 21.58 -14.98 28.95
CA GLN A 48 21.85 -14.50 30.31
C GLN A 48 22.33 -13.06 30.27
N ILE A 49 21.45 -12.16 30.71
CA ILE A 49 21.82 -10.77 30.97
C ILE A 49 22.15 -10.62 32.46
N PRO A 50 23.23 -9.90 32.81
CA PRO A 50 23.49 -9.47 34.17
C PRO A 50 22.23 -8.86 34.84
N GLU A 51 21.91 -9.30 36.06
CA GLU A 51 20.75 -8.81 36.85
C GLU A 51 19.36 -9.12 36.26
N CYS A 52 19.26 -10.07 35.31
CA CYS A 52 18.02 -10.46 34.67
C CYS A 52 17.73 -11.96 34.88
N SER A 53 16.62 -12.28 35.55
CA SER A 53 16.11 -13.65 35.59
C SER A 53 15.36 -13.96 34.30
N VAL A 54 15.89 -14.94 33.58
CA VAL A 54 15.36 -15.41 32.32
C VAL A 54 14.28 -16.47 32.59
N GLN A 55 13.02 -16.19 32.25
CA GLN A 55 11.91 -17.12 32.54
C GLN A 55 11.69 -18.11 31.39
N VAL A 56 11.47 -19.37 31.76
CA VAL A 56 11.12 -20.46 30.84
C VAL A 56 9.78 -21.07 31.25
N GLY A 57 8.96 -21.43 30.26
CA GLY A 57 7.61 -21.86 30.53
C GLY A 57 6.89 -22.44 29.33
N THR A 58 5.57 -22.58 29.48
CA THR A 58 4.67 -22.94 28.37
C THR A 58 4.00 -21.70 27.80
N THR A 59 3.13 -21.87 26.80
CA THR A 59 2.32 -20.78 26.22
C THR A 59 1.60 -19.94 27.28
N ASN A 60 1.21 -20.55 28.39
CA ASN A 60 0.28 -19.96 29.36
C ASN A 60 0.89 -19.64 30.73
N SER A 61 2.07 -20.17 31.07
CA SER A 61 2.67 -19.98 32.38
C SER A 61 4.20 -20.07 32.35
N ALA A 62 4.86 -19.25 33.18
CA ALA A 62 6.27 -19.42 33.50
C ALA A 62 6.42 -20.53 34.56
N ILE A 63 7.44 -21.36 34.40
CA ILE A 63 7.66 -22.59 35.18
C ILE A 63 8.96 -22.49 35.99
N GLY A 64 9.92 -21.68 35.55
CA GLY A 64 11.14 -21.42 36.30
C GLY A 64 12.07 -20.41 35.64
N THR A 65 13.29 -20.31 36.18
CA THR A 65 14.35 -19.45 35.65
C THR A 65 15.47 -20.31 35.05
N LEU A 66 15.89 -19.99 33.82
CA LEU A 66 16.96 -20.72 33.13
C LEU A 66 18.34 -20.12 33.46
N THR A 67 19.29 -20.98 33.83
CA THR A 67 20.71 -20.64 33.92
C THR A 67 21.55 -21.71 33.24
N VAL A 68 22.79 -21.38 32.87
CA VAL A 68 23.76 -22.36 32.36
C VAL A 68 23.94 -23.54 33.32
N GLU A 69 23.82 -23.31 34.63
CA GLU A 69 23.99 -24.32 35.68
C GLU A 69 22.76 -25.22 35.87
N ASN A 70 21.55 -24.73 35.60
CA ASN A 70 20.30 -25.46 35.88
C ASN A 70 19.55 -25.92 34.62
N TYR A 71 20.04 -25.56 33.43
CA TYR A 71 19.38 -25.77 32.15
C TYR A 71 18.86 -27.19 31.93
N GLU A 72 19.70 -28.21 32.13
CA GLU A 72 19.31 -29.60 31.88
C GLU A 72 18.21 -30.07 32.84
N LYS A 73 18.27 -29.63 34.09
CA LYS A 73 17.25 -29.94 35.10
C LYS A 73 15.91 -29.30 34.71
N VAL A 74 15.95 -28.06 34.23
CA VAL A 74 14.77 -27.33 33.77
C VAL A 74 14.16 -28.00 32.53
N LEU A 75 14.97 -28.38 31.54
CA LEU A 75 14.46 -29.09 30.35
C LEU A 75 13.77 -30.40 30.70
N LYS A 76 14.34 -31.20 31.61
CA LYS A 76 13.72 -32.45 32.07
C LYS A 76 12.34 -32.23 32.71
N GLN A 77 12.16 -31.14 33.46
CA GLN A 77 10.85 -30.79 34.04
C GLN A 77 9.81 -30.36 33.00
N LEU A 78 10.27 -29.99 31.81
CA LEU A 78 9.47 -29.52 30.69
C LEU A 78 9.31 -30.58 29.59
N GLU A 79 9.81 -31.79 29.80
CA GLU A 79 9.66 -32.90 28.86
C GLU A 79 8.17 -33.17 28.60
N GLY A 80 7.82 -33.37 27.32
CA GLY A 80 6.43 -33.51 26.88
C GLY A 80 5.62 -32.20 26.79
N LYS A 81 6.21 -31.04 27.06
CA LYS A 81 5.54 -29.73 26.97
C LYS A 81 6.09 -28.87 25.84
N ASP A 82 5.26 -27.96 25.37
CA ASP A 82 5.64 -26.89 24.46
C ASP A 82 6.39 -25.80 25.22
N VAL A 83 7.70 -25.70 25.02
CA VAL A 83 8.57 -24.78 25.76
C VAL A 83 8.77 -23.48 25.00
N PHE A 84 8.57 -22.37 25.70
CA PHE A 84 8.80 -21.00 25.24
C PHE A 84 9.66 -20.24 26.24
N PHE A 85 10.24 -19.15 25.76
CA PHE A 85 11.14 -18.31 26.54
C PHE A 85 10.72 -16.83 26.49
N LEU A 86 10.97 -16.12 27.58
CA LEU A 86 10.79 -14.68 27.65
C LEU A 86 12.09 -14.05 28.14
N GLY A 87 12.67 -13.18 27.31
CA GLY A 87 13.82 -12.41 27.73
C GLY A 87 13.39 -11.29 28.65
N GLY A 88 13.48 -11.49 29.97
CA GLY A 88 13.27 -10.46 31.01
C GLY A 88 12.21 -10.77 32.07
N VAL A 89 12.32 -10.11 33.22
CA VAL A 89 11.73 -10.50 34.50
C VAL A 89 10.33 -9.89 34.71
N SER A 90 9.30 -10.73 34.82
CA SER A 90 8.18 -10.41 35.71
C SER A 90 8.61 -10.68 37.15
N LYS A 91 8.30 -9.81 38.12
CA LYS A 91 8.59 -10.06 39.56
C LYS A 91 7.94 -11.34 40.09
N GLU A 92 6.98 -11.90 39.34
CA GLU A 92 6.23 -13.10 39.67
C GLU A 92 6.64 -14.24 38.72
N VAL A 93 7.29 -15.28 39.25
CA VAL A 93 7.78 -16.46 38.48
C VAL A 93 6.64 -17.26 37.83
N ASN A 94 5.40 -17.05 38.25
CA ASN A 94 4.23 -17.80 37.77
C ASN A 94 3.52 -17.12 36.58
N LYS A 95 3.95 -15.91 36.21
CA LYS A 95 3.29 -15.11 35.18
C LYS A 95 4.24 -14.79 34.04
N ARG A 96 3.73 -14.89 32.81
CA ARG A 96 4.43 -14.53 31.58
C ARG A 96 4.83 -13.04 31.63
N ALA A 97 6.13 -12.75 31.51
CA ALA A 97 6.63 -11.40 31.25
C ALA A 97 6.04 -10.83 29.94
N GLY A 98 5.63 -9.56 29.98
CA GLY A 98 5.13 -8.82 28.80
C GLY A 98 6.04 -7.66 28.43
N ASP A 99 5.76 -6.97 27.33
CA ASP A 99 6.58 -5.86 26.78
C ASP A 99 7.08 -4.85 27.84
N LYS A 100 6.25 -4.51 28.84
CA LYS A 100 6.57 -3.57 29.93
C LYS A 100 7.65 -4.06 30.91
N ASP A 101 7.80 -5.38 31.03
CA ASP A 101 8.81 -6.00 31.90
C ASP A 101 10.20 -5.96 31.26
N ILE A 102 10.24 -5.83 29.92
CA ILE A 102 11.44 -5.87 29.08
C ILE A 102 11.97 -4.47 28.79
N GLU A 103 11.05 -3.54 28.52
CA GLU A 103 11.31 -2.13 28.26
C GLU A 103 12.23 -1.50 29.33
N LYS A 104 12.00 -1.82 30.61
CA LYS A 104 12.78 -1.30 31.75
C LYS A 104 14.24 -1.74 31.77
N LYS A 105 14.57 -2.77 31.01
CA LYS A 105 15.90 -3.39 31.00
C LYS A 105 16.65 -3.11 29.70
N GLY A 106 15.96 -2.67 28.65
CA GLY A 106 16.58 -2.23 27.40
C GLY A 106 17.30 -3.36 26.68
N HIS A 107 16.64 -4.50 26.46
CA HIS A 107 17.24 -5.61 25.72
C HIS A 107 16.40 -5.97 24.50
N LEU A 108 17.07 -6.52 23.49
CA LEU A 108 16.45 -7.00 22.27
C LEU A 108 16.60 -8.51 22.13
N TYR A 109 15.46 -9.19 22.09
CA TYR A 109 15.33 -10.56 21.62
C TYR A 109 14.27 -10.66 20.54
N LEU A 110 14.67 -11.09 19.35
CA LEU A 110 13.77 -11.21 18.21
C LEU A 110 13.92 -12.58 17.58
N ASP A 111 12.77 -13.22 17.40
CA ASP A 111 12.59 -14.49 16.73
C ASP A 111 11.74 -14.29 15.48
N PHE A 112 12.35 -14.34 14.30
CA PHE A 112 11.58 -14.41 13.05
C PHE A 112 11.15 -15.84 12.79
N ASP A 113 9.89 -16.12 13.11
CA ASP A 113 9.24 -17.40 12.83
C ASP A 113 8.69 -17.38 11.40
N ILE A 114 9.19 -18.29 10.56
CA ILE A 114 8.66 -18.53 9.22
C ILE A 114 8.04 -19.91 9.22
N ARG A 115 6.71 -19.92 9.14
CA ARG A 115 5.93 -21.14 9.16
C ARG A 115 6.03 -21.86 7.83
N HIS A 116 6.32 -23.15 7.90
CA HIS A 116 6.28 -24.02 6.74
C HIS A 116 4.94 -24.76 6.69
N GLU A 117 4.33 -24.82 5.51
CA GLU A 117 3.00 -25.42 5.31
C GLU A 117 3.07 -26.91 4.96
N GLU A 118 4.25 -27.46 4.64
CA GLU A 118 4.37 -28.88 4.25
C GLU A 118 4.79 -29.80 5.42
N PRO A 119 4.22 -31.02 5.53
CA PRO A 119 4.33 -31.82 6.76
C PRO A 119 5.63 -32.62 6.88
N GLU A 120 6.39 -32.81 5.80
CA GLU A 120 7.53 -33.73 5.74
C GLU A 120 8.72 -33.12 5.00
N ILE A 121 9.58 -32.39 5.74
CA ILE A 121 10.89 -31.93 5.26
C ILE A 121 11.99 -32.84 5.83
N THR A 122 12.95 -33.24 5.00
CA THR A 122 14.09 -34.09 5.39
C THR A 122 15.16 -33.28 6.13
N ASP A 123 16.01 -33.97 6.91
CA ASP A 123 17.13 -33.33 7.62
C ASP A 123 18.11 -32.63 6.66
N THR A 124 18.29 -33.18 5.46
CA THR A 124 19.12 -32.56 4.40
C THR A 124 18.51 -31.26 3.90
N GLU A 125 17.20 -31.26 3.60
CA GLU A 125 16.49 -30.05 3.15
C GLU A 125 16.45 -28.97 4.24
N ILE A 126 16.33 -29.37 5.52
CA ILE A 126 16.42 -28.45 6.66
C ILE A 126 17.78 -27.74 6.69
N CYS A 127 18.88 -28.48 6.48
CA CYS A 127 20.23 -27.90 6.45
C CYS A 127 20.45 -26.97 5.24
N GLU A 128 20.00 -27.38 4.05
CA GLU A 128 20.07 -26.55 2.84
C GLU A 128 19.27 -25.26 2.99
N LEU A 129 18.08 -25.35 3.58
CA LEU A 129 17.21 -24.22 3.88
C LEU A 129 17.87 -23.26 4.85
N GLY A 130 18.54 -23.76 5.90
CA GLY A 130 19.31 -22.94 6.84
C GLY A 130 20.40 -22.12 6.16
N ALA A 131 21.25 -22.78 5.37
CA ALA A 131 22.37 -22.14 4.68
C ALA A 131 21.90 -21.08 3.66
N TRP A 132 20.86 -21.39 2.89
CA TRP A 132 20.26 -20.43 1.96
C TRP A 132 19.68 -19.21 2.70
N PHE A 133 19.05 -19.44 3.86
CA PHE A 133 18.49 -18.36 4.66
C PHE A 133 19.59 -17.44 5.21
N GLY A 134 20.67 -18.00 5.74
CA GLY A 134 21.85 -17.25 6.17
C GLY A 134 22.42 -16.39 5.04
N GLU A 135 22.57 -16.95 3.84
CA GLU A 135 23.05 -16.23 2.65
C GLU A 135 22.14 -15.04 2.30
N CYS A 136 20.82 -15.24 2.25
CA CYS A 136 19.87 -14.17 1.97
C CYS A 136 19.99 -13.02 2.98
N LEU A 137 20.05 -13.33 4.28
CA LEU A 137 20.18 -12.33 5.33
C LEU A 137 21.53 -11.59 5.24
N ASN A 138 22.61 -12.28 4.91
CA ASN A 138 23.97 -11.73 4.87
C ASN A 138 24.15 -10.65 3.80
N THR A 139 23.30 -10.64 2.77
CA THR A 139 23.29 -9.57 1.75
C THR A 139 22.62 -8.27 2.20
N HIS A 140 21.83 -8.30 3.27
CA HIS A 140 21.04 -7.16 3.71
C HIS A 140 21.75 -6.31 4.78
N ASN A 141 21.61 -4.99 4.71
CA ASN A 141 22.39 -4.07 5.57
C ASN A 141 22.12 -4.20 7.07
N ILE A 142 20.89 -4.55 7.46
CA ILE A 142 20.48 -4.63 8.88
C ILE A 142 20.21 -6.08 9.29
N LEU A 143 19.65 -6.89 8.39
CA LEU A 143 19.25 -8.27 8.69
C LEU A 143 20.43 -9.23 8.76
N LYS A 144 21.59 -8.87 8.16
CA LYS A 144 22.84 -9.61 8.27
C LYS A 144 23.40 -9.72 9.69
N GLN A 145 22.83 -9.01 10.66
CA GLN A 145 23.27 -9.00 12.06
C GLN A 145 22.50 -10.00 12.94
N TRP A 146 22.13 -11.16 12.40
CA TRP A 146 21.50 -12.26 13.17
C TRP A 146 22.52 -13.01 14.04
N ARG A 147 22.09 -13.86 14.97
CA ARG A 147 23.01 -14.61 15.84
C ARG A 147 22.88 -16.12 15.66
N TYR A 148 21.65 -16.63 15.63
CA TYR A 148 21.36 -18.05 15.48
C TYR A 148 20.19 -18.27 14.53
N ILE A 149 20.26 -19.32 13.71
CA ILE A 149 19.14 -19.83 12.92
C ILE A 149 18.81 -21.22 13.45
N THR A 150 17.54 -21.48 13.73
CA THR A 150 17.08 -22.74 14.34
C THR A 150 15.86 -23.29 13.63
N PHE A 151 15.70 -24.61 13.65
CA PHE A 151 14.53 -25.29 13.12
C PHE A 151 13.75 -25.94 14.25
N THR A 152 12.43 -25.79 14.23
CA THR A 152 11.54 -26.22 15.33
C THR A 152 10.60 -27.34 14.93
N GLY A 153 10.70 -27.85 13.70
CA GLY A 153 9.77 -28.84 13.15
C GLY A 153 8.49 -28.26 12.56
N ASN A 154 8.19 -26.97 12.79
CA ASN A 154 7.04 -26.27 12.21
C ASN A 154 7.43 -24.94 11.54
N GLY A 155 8.71 -24.59 11.55
CA GLY A 155 9.21 -23.34 11.00
C GLY A 155 10.70 -23.12 11.24
N ILE A 156 11.24 -22.12 10.55
CA ILE A 156 12.59 -21.57 10.76
C ILE A 156 12.47 -20.38 11.71
N HIS A 157 13.36 -20.32 12.68
CA HIS A 157 13.44 -19.27 13.67
C HIS A 157 14.80 -18.59 13.59
N VAL A 158 14.83 -17.32 13.24
CA VAL A 158 16.05 -16.50 13.21
C VAL A 158 16.11 -15.63 14.45
N HIS A 159 17.12 -15.88 15.28
CA HIS A 159 17.34 -15.19 16.53
C HIS A 159 18.32 -14.04 16.37
N TYR A 160 17.89 -12.86 16.80
CA TYR A 160 18.73 -11.67 16.88
C TYR A 160 19.00 -11.35 18.35
N PHE A 161 20.28 -11.28 18.71
CA PHE A 161 20.75 -10.91 20.03
C PHE A 161 21.49 -9.57 19.91
N GLY A 162 21.06 -8.59 20.70
CA GLY A 162 21.67 -7.26 20.75
C GLY A 162 22.29 -6.99 22.12
N GLU A 163 23.24 -6.06 22.15
CA GLU A 163 23.69 -5.49 23.42
C GLU A 163 22.53 -4.78 24.13
N PRO A 164 22.53 -4.72 25.48
CA PRO A 164 21.58 -3.94 26.24
C PRO A 164 21.59 -2.45 25.82
N VAL A 165 20.52 -1.98 25.19
CA VAL A 165 20.28 -0.57 24.84
C VAL A 165 18.83 -0.19 25.15
N ALA A 166 18.63 0.97 25.78
CA ALA A 166 17.30 1.49 26.06
C ALA A 166 16.52 1.75 24.77
N VAL A 167 15.35 1.14 24.66
CA VAL A 167 14.36 1.40 23.61
C VAL A 167 13.71 2.77 23.87
N LYS A 168 13.54 3.59 22.84
CA LYS A 168 12.97 4.94 22.96
C LYS A 168 11.48 4.91 23.29
N SER A 169 10.73 3.99 22.67
CA SER A 169 9.33 3.68 23.01
C SER A 169 8.89 2.35 22.40
N ILE A 170 7.86 1.73 22.99
CA ILE A 170 7.24 0.49 22.49
C ILE A 170 6.75 0.65 21.05
N GLU A 171 6.18 1.80 20.71
CA GLU A 171 5.69 2.09 19.35
C GLU A 171 6.83 2.19 18.33
N HIS A 172 7.90 2.93 18.62
CA HIS A 172 9.06 3.03 17.72
C HIS A 172 9.74 1.69 17.51
N TRP A 173 9.80 0.89 18.56
CA TRP A 173 10.25 -0.49 18.48
C TRP A 173 9.41 -1.31 17.51
N ARG A 174 8.09 -1.33 17.71
CA ARG A 174 7.16 -2.07 16.85
C ARG A 174 7.23 -1.63 15.39
N ASP A 175 7.47 -0.35 15.13
CA ASP A 175 7.63 0.17 13.76
C ASP A 175 8.93 -0.29 13.12
N GLY A 176 10.05 -0.26 13.86
CA GLY A 176 11.31 -0.86 13.39
C GLY A 176 11.18 -2.35 13.13
N MET A 177 10.41 -3.07 13.95
CA MET A 177 10.17 -4.50 13.79
C MET A 177 9.30 -4.84 12.57
N ARG A 178 8.23 -4.09 12.34
CA ARG A 178 7.42 -4.23 11.12
C ARG A 178 8.25 -3.98 9.86
N PHE A 179 9.18 -3.02 9.92
CA PHE A 179 10.14 -2.80 8.85
C PHE A 179 11.01 -4.04 8.64
N LEU A 180 11.62 -4.61 9.69
CA LEU A 180 12.45 -5.80 9.54
C LEU A 180 11.67 -7.02 9.03
N ILE A 181 10.40 -7.22 9.43
CA ILE A 181 9.53 -8.28 8.89
C ILE A 181 9.31 -8.09 7.38
N LYS A 182 9.04 -6.85 6.96
CA LYS A 182 8.89 -6.50 5.55
C LYS A 182 10.17 -6.78 4.77
N GLU A 183 11.32 -6.36 5.27
CA GLU A 183 12.61 -6.58 4.61
C GLU A 183 12.97 -8.08 4.58
N ALA A 184 12.71 -8.83 5.65
CA ALA A 184 12.95 -10.27 5.68
C ALA A 184 12.09 -10.99 4.63
N LYS A 185 10.83 -10.58 4.47
CA LYS A 185 9.95 -11.07 3.41
C LYS A 185 10.48 -10.75 2.02
N VAL A 186 11.06 -9.57 1.81
CA VAL A 186 11.67 -9.18 0.53
C VAL A 186 12.93 -10.00 0.26
N CYS A 187 13.82 -10.13 1.24
CA CYS A 187 15.09 -10.86 1.11
C CYS A 187 14.89 -12.36 0.88
N THR A 188 13.89 -12.96 1.51
CA THR A 188 13.70 -14.43 1.53
C THR A 188 12.51 -14.87 0.68
N GLY A 189 11.62 -13.97 0.29
CA GLY A 189 10.38 -14.32 -0.42
C GLY A 189 9.36 -15.11 0.41
N MET A 190 9.64 -15.37 1.69
CA MET A 190 8.74 -16.08 2.61
C MET A 190 8.03 -15.08 3.54
N SER A 191 6.78 -15.35 3.92
CA SER A 191 6.04 -14.48 4.85
C SER A 191 6.35 -14.86 6.31
N PRO A 192 7.01 -14.01 7.10
CA PRO A 192 7.22 -14.26 8.52
C PRO A 192 5.92 -14.11 9.32
N ASP A 193 5.86 -14.71 10.50
CA ASP A 193 4.75 -14.57 11.45
C ASP A 193 4.74 -13.17 12.06
N ASP A 194 3.66 -12.39 11.84
CA ASP A 194 3.49 -11.04 12.40
C ASP A 194 3.50 -11.01 13.95
N GLY A 195 3.37 -12.16 14.62
CA GLY A 195 3.47 -12.31 16.07
C GLY A 195 4.86 -12.03 16.67
N CYS A 196 5.90 -11.87 15.85
CA CYS A 196 7.27 -11.56 16.28
C CYS A 196 7.52 -10.07 16.61
N VAL A 197 6.53 -9.19 16.50
CA VAL A 197 6.63 -7.74 16.83
C VAL A 197 6.68 -7.39 18.33
N ASN A 198 6.64 -8.39 19.22
CA ASN A 198 6.67 -8.17 20.68
C ASN A 198 8.11 -7.93 21.16
N LEU A 199 8.30 -7.07 22.18
CA LEU A 199 9.62 -6.63 22.66
C LEU A 199 10.49 -7.77 23.20
N ALA A 200 9.86 -8.77 23.84
CA ALA A 200 10.54 -10.04 24.10
C ALA A 200 9.61 -11.21 23.86
N ARG A 201 9.94 -11.98 22.84
CA ARG A 201 9.44 -13.33 22.69
C ARG A 201 10.48 -14.16 21.95
N LEU A 202 11.07 -15.11 22.65
CA LEU A 202 11.85 -16.16 22.01
C LEU A 202 11.00 -17.42 22.05
N SER A 203 10.53 -17.86 20.89
CA SER A 203 9.44 -18.83 20.89
C SER A 203 9.92 -20.23 21.21
N ARG A 204 11.17 -20.58 20.89
CA ARG A 204 11.65 -21.96 20.99
C ARG A 204 13.13 -22.04 21.40
N LEU A 205 13.42 -22.96 22.31
CA LEU A 205 14.73 -23.16 22.92
C LEU A 205 15.44 -24.33 22.23
N PRO A 206 16.61 -24.13 21.60
CA PRO A 206 17.41 -25.21 21.03
C PRO A 206 17.69 -26.31 22.05
N GLY A 207 17.53 -27.57 21.66
CA GLY A 207 17.63 -28.72 22.56
C GLY A 207 16.35 -29.11 23.30
N SER A 208 15.31 -28.25 23.30
CA SER A 208 13.96 -28.62 23.74
C SER A 208 13.18 -29.36 22.64
N SER A 209 11.97 -29.82 22.95
CA SER A 209 11.08 -30.48 21.99
C SER A 209 9.79 -29.68 21.78
N ASN A 210 9.40 -29.52 20.52
CA ASN A 210 8.16 -28.88 20.09
C ASN A 210 7.08 -29.96 19.89
N HIS A 211 5.98 -29.86 20.63
CA HIS A 211 4.88 -30.80 20.70
C HIS A 211 3.61 -30.18 20.12
N LYS A 212 3.44 -30.29 18.80
CA LYS A 212 2.32 -29.67 18.09
C LYS A 212 1.60 -30.68 17.22
N ASN A 213 0.26 -30.65 17.23
CA ASN A 213 -0.60 -31.49 16.39
C ASN A 213 -0.28 -32.99 16.48
N GLY A 214 0.14 -33.50 17.65
CA GLY A 214 0.48 -34.91 17.84
C GLY A 214 1.90 -35.30 17.43
N PHE A 215 2.71 -34.36 16.90
CA PHE A 215 4.11 -34.60 16.55
C PHE A 215 5.05 -33.98 17.60
N CYS A 216 6.15 -34.67 17.87
CA CYS A 216 7.26 -34.19 18.69
C CYS A 216 8.50 -34.03 17.81
N LYS A 217 9.01 -32.80 17.69
CA LYS A 217 10.23 -32.50 16.93
C LYS A 217 11.24 -31.77 17.82
N LYS A 218 12.50 -32.19 17.77
CA LYS A 218 13.57 -31.55 18.52
C LYS A 218 13.92 -30.22 17.86
N VAL A 219 14.10 -29.18 18.67
CA VAL A 219 14.59 -27.89 18.19
C VAL A 219 16.11 -27.98 17.99
N VAL A 220 16.59 -27.66 16.79
CA VAL A 220 18.00 -27.80 16.41
C VAL A 220 18.56 -26.49 15.84
N PHE A 221 19.86 -26.28 16.00
CA PHE A 221 20.58 -25.20 15.32
C PHE A 221 20.81 -25.57 13.86
N LEU A 222 20.60 -24.60 12.97
CA LEU A 222 20.96 -24.68 11.56
C LEU A 222 22.24 -23.91 11.26
N GLU A 223 22.34 -22.69 11.78
CA GLU A 223 23.47 -21.80 11.54
C GLU A 223 23.70 -20.87 12.73
N HIS A 224 24.91 -20.35 12.89
CA HIS A 224 25.26 -19.36 13.92
C HIS A 224 26.32 -18.39 13.39
N GLN A 225 26.35 -17.17 13.92
CA GLN A 225 27.40 -16.20 13.63
C GLN A 225 27.71 -15.31 14.83
N HIS A 226 28.89 -14.68 14.80
CA HIS A 226 29.33 -13.75 15.84
C HIS A 226 28.93 -12.29 15.55
N ALA A 227 27.67 -12.06 15.19
CA ALA A 227 27.12 -10.71 14.99
C ALA A 227 26.13 -10.36 16.11
N SER A 228 26.01 -9.07 16.42
CA SER A 228 24.96 -8.51 17.27
C SER A 228 24.25 -7.39 16.52
N ILE A 229 22.95 -7.23 16.78
CA ILE A 229 22.13 -6.20 16.14
C ILE A 229 22.14 -4.90 16.94
N ASP A 230 22.31 -3.76 16.25
CA ASP A 230 22.16 -2.43 16.86
C ASP A 230 20.67 -2.05 16.94
N VAL A 231 20.10 -2.10 18.14
CA VAL A 231 18.70 -1.72 18.44
C VAL A 231 18.39 -0.29 17.99
N CYS A 232 19.32 0.65 18.19
CA CYS A 232 19.13 2.04 17.80
C CYS A 232 19.04 2.20 16.28
N SER A 233 19.70 1.33 15.51
CA SER A 233 19.56 1.29 14.06
C SER A 233 18.16 0.84 13.66
N VAL A 234 17.59 -0.18 14.32
CA VAL A 234 16.24 -0.70 14.04
C VAL A 234 15.18 0.39 14.23
N GLU A 235 15.25 1.13 15.35
CA GLU A 235 14.30 2.23 15.62
C GLU A 235 14.43 3.39 14.62
N LYS A 236 15.66 3.79 14.25
CA LYS A 236 15.90 4.89 13.30
C LYS A 236 15.32 4.59 11.92
N HIS A 237 15.36 3.33 11.48
CA HIS A 237 14.83 2.92 10.19
C HIS A 237 13.29 2.85 10.21
N GLY A 238 12.67 2.51 11.35
CA GLY A 238 11.20 2.57 11.52
C GLY A 238 10.63 4.00 11.52
N VAL A 239 11.28 4.94 12.21
CA VAL A 239 10.79 6.33 12.39
C VAL A 239 10.86 7.17 11.11
N ARG A 240 11.78 6.87 10.18
CA ARG A 240 11.90 7.61 8.91
C ARG A 240 10.68 7.49 8.00
N ASN A 241 9.77 6.55 8.28
CA ASN A 241 8.65 6.22 7.39
C ASN A 241 7.24 6.57 7.92
N GLN A 242 7.09 7.20 9.09
CA GLN A 242 5.76 7.57 9.60
C GLN A 242 5.76 8.92 10.35
N ARG A 243 5.02 9.90 9.83
CA ARG A 243 4.38 10.93 10.65
C ARG A 243 2.95 10.49 10.94
N SER A 244 2.57 10.45 12.21
CA SER A 244 1.23 10.03 12.67
C SER A 244 0.53 11.15 13.46
N PRO A 245 -0.82 11.24 13.41
CA PRO A 245 -1.64 12.22 14.12
C PRO A 245 -1.96 11.82 15.58
N GLU A 246 -2.01 12.80 16.50
CA GLU A 246 -2.08 12.65 17.97
C GLU A 246 -3.45 12.25 18.57
N LYS A 247 -3.42 11.66 19.78
CA LYS A 247 -4.55 11.40 20.70
C LYS A 247 -4.93 12.66 21.49
N ALA A 248 -6.23 12.85 21.76
CA ALA A 248 -6.76 13.99 22.53
C ALA A 248 -6.28 14.03 24.00
N GLU A 249 -5.71 15.17 24.40
CA GLU A 249 -5.23 15.49 25.75
C GLU A 249 -6.37 15.76 26.75
N LYS A 250 -6.09 15.61 28.06
CA LYS A 250 -7.04 15.98 29.13
C LYS A 250 -7.21 17.50 29.20
N LEU A 251 -8.43 17.97 29.48
CA LEU A 251 -8.69 19.41 29.61
C LEU A 251 -7.91 20.01 30.80
N PRO A 252 -7.27 21.19 30.61
CA PRO A 252 -6.58 21.88 31.69
C PRO A 252 -7.54 22.38 32.78
N ASP A 253 -7.00 22.66 33.97
CA ASP A 253 -7.80 23.11 35.12
C ASP A 253 -8.41 24.50 34.89
N ALA A 254 -7.71 25.38 34.18
CA ALA A 254 -8.18 26.68 33.72
C ALA A 254 -7.77 26.95 32.27
N ILE A 255 -8.64 27.61 31.50
CA ILE A 255 -8.50 27.95 30.09
C ILE A 255 -8.33 29.48 29.99
N PRO A 256 -7.11 29.98 29.72
CA PRO A 256 -6.84 31.42 29.68
C PRO A 256 -7.34 32.07 28.39
N GLU A 257 -7.50 33.39 28.45
CA GLU A 257 -7.70 34.27 27.29
C GLU A 257 -6.74 33.92 26.14
N GLY A 258 -7.29 33.80 24.92
CA GLY A 258 -6.57 33.38 23.71
C GLY A 258 -6.64 31.89 23.36
N LYS A 259 -6.94 30.99 24.32
CA LYS A 259 -7.11 29.54 24.05
C LYS A 259 -8.56 29.05 24.14
N ARG A 260 -9.47 29.88 24.65
CA ARG A 260 -10.89 29.56 24.92
C ARG A 260 -11.62 29.02 23.70
N ASN A 261 -11.57 29.75 22.58
CA ASN A 261 -12.31 29.41 21.37
C ASN A 261 -11.85 28.07 20.78
N THR A 262 -10.54 27.85 20.67
CA THR A 262 -9.95 26.60 20.17
C THR A 262 -10.30 25.40 21.05
N VAL A 263 -10.23 25.56 22.38
CA VAL A 263 -10.54 24.47 23.33
C VAL A 263 -12.03 24.14 23.34
N LEU A 264 -12.91 25.16 23.39
CA LEU A 264 -14.36 24.96 23.37
C LEU A 264 -14.85 24.38 22.03
N THR A 265 -14.24 24.78 20.91
CA THR A 265 -14.50 24.19 19.58
C THR A 265 -14.09 22.71 19.54
N SER A 266 -12.93 22.37 20.08
CA SER A 266 -12.46 20.97 20.18
C SER A 266 -13.37 20.10 21.05
N ILE A 267 -13.85 20.64 22.18
CA ILE A 267 -14.82 19.97 23.04
C ILE A 267 -16.14 19.74 22.30
N ALA A 268 -16.70 20.77 21.67
CA ALA A 268 -17.97 20.65 20.96
C ALA A 268 -17.86 19.70 19.76
N GLY A 269 -16.73 19.67 19.05
CA GLY A 269 -16.48 18.68 17.99
C GLY A 269 -16.42 17.25 18.53
N THR A 270 -15.84 17.06 19.71
CA THR A 270 -15.82 15.76 20.41
C THR A 270 -17.22 15.32 20.86
N LEU A 271 -18.04 16.24 21.37
CA LEU A 271 -19.41 15.96 21.80
C LEU A 271 -20.33 15.66 20.61
N ARG A 272 -20.19 16.41 19.51
CA ARG A 272 -20.89 16.14 18.24
C ARG A 272 -20.54 14.77 17.66
N LYS A 273 -19.24 14.40 17.69
CA LYS A 273 -18.75 13.07 17.30
C LYS A 273 -19.27 11.96 18.20
N ARG A 274 -19.67 12.26 19.44
CA ARG A 274 -20.29 11.32 20.38
C ARG A 274 -21.81 11.25 20.27
N GLY A 275 -22.41 11.97 19.33
CA GLY A 275 -23.83 11.89 19.04
C GLY A 275 -24.70 12.90 19.79
N LEU A 276 -24.11 13.90 20.46
CA LEU A 276 -24.88 14.91 21.17
C LEU A 276 -25.47 15.95 20.21
N ASP A 277 -26.69 16.37 20.53
CA ASP A 277 -27.44 17.41 19.83
C ASP A 277 -26.96 18.82 20.20
N GLU A 278 -27.33 19.79 19.36
CA GLU A 278 -26.93 21.19 19.44
C GLU A 278 -27.23 21.80 20.82
N SER A 279 -28.44 21.61 21.33
CA SER A 279 -28.85 22.14 22.63
C SER A 279 -28.02 21.57 23.77
N THR A 280 -27.72 20.27 23.76
CA THR A 280 -26.89 19.65 24.80
C THR A 280 -25.44 20.10 24.72
N ILE A 281 -24.90 20.27 23.51
CA ILE A 281 -23.54 20.80 23.32
C ILE A 281 -23.46 22.23 23.86
N LEU A 282 -24.43 23.09 23.52
CA LEU A 282 -24.45 24.48 23.98
C LEU A 282 -24.55 24.59 25.51
N VAL A 283 -25.41 23.78 26.14
CA VAL A 283 -25.50 23.70 27.61
C VAL A 283 -24.18 23.26 28.23
N THR A 284 -23.52 22.26 27.62
CA THR A 284 -22.22 21.76 28.10
C THR A 284 -21.14 22.82 27.97
N LEU A 285 -21.07 23.52 26.83
CA LEU A 285 -20.10 24.60 26.61
C LEU A 285 -20.32 25.76 27.57
N ARG A 286 -21.57 26.17 27.84
CA ARG A 286 -21.90 27.19 28.85
C ARG A 286 -21.34 26.83 30.22
N GLY A 287 -21.54 25.58 30.65
CA GLY A 287 -21.02 25.10 31.94
C GLY A 287 -19.49 25.01 32.00
N ILE A 288 -18.82 24.65 30.91
CA ILE A 288 -17.35 24.63 30.86
C ILE A 288 -16.80 26.06 30.82
N ASN A 289 -17.41 26.94 30.03
CA ASN A 289 -17.00 28.33 29.88
C ASN A 289 -17.13 29.10 31.20
N SER A 290 -18.22 28.90 31.96
CA SER A 290 -18.40 29.55 33.28
C SER A 290 -17.44 29.04 34.35
N ASN A 291 -17.05 27.76 34.30
CA ASN A 291 -16.24 27.13 35.34
C ASN A 291 -14.74 27.12 35.04
N LYS A 292 -14.34 27.15 33.76
CA LYS A 292 -12.96 26.94 33.35
C LYS A 292 -12.38 28.05 32.48
N CYS A 293 -13.16 28.90 31.81
CA CYS A 293 -12.63 29.99 31.00
C CYS A 293 -12.46 31.27 31.80
N SER A 294 -11.32 31.96 31.65
CA SER A 294 -11.04 33.23 32.32
C SER A 294 -10.47 34.29 31.35
N PRO A 295 -11.21 35.39 31.08
CA PRO A 295 -12.63 35.57 31.39
C PRO A 295 -13.53 34.64 30.54
N PRO A 296 -14.78 34.35 30.95
CA PRO A 296 -15.72 33.57 30.15
C PRO A 296 -16.02 34.25 28.80
N LEU A 297 -16.22 33.44 27.74
CA LEU A 297 -16.73 33.93 26.47
C LEU A 297 -18.21 34.35 26.59
N PRO A 298 -18.66 35.38 25.84
CA PRO A 298 -20.07 35.75 25.78
C PRO A 298 -20.91 34.67 25.06
N ASP A 299 -22.21 34.62 25.36
CA ASP A 299 -23.08 33.52 24.91
C ASP A 299 -23.24 33.45 23.39
N ASN A 300 -23.19 34.59 22.71
CA ASN A 300 -23.21 34.68 21.25
C ASN A 300 -22.00 33.98 20.60
N GLU A 301 -20.81 34.08 21.19
CA GLU A 301 -19.62 33.36 20.70
C GLU A 301 -19.75 31.85 20.92
N LEU A 302 -20.36 31.41 22.02
CA LEU A 302 -20.65 29.98 22.24
C LEU A 302 -21.65 29.44 21.21
N GLN A 303 -22.68 30.21 20.87
CA GLN A 303 -23.63 29.85 19.81
C GLN A 303 -22.94 29.74 18.45
N GLN A 304 -22.02 30.66 18.13
CA GLN A 304 -21.22 30.61 16.91
C GLN A 304 -20.33 29.36 16.83
N ILE A 305 -19.70 28.96 17.96
CA ILE A 305 -18.91 27.73 18.04
C ILE A 305 -19.80 26.52 17.71
N VAL A 306 -20.99 26.44 18.32
CA VAL A 306 -21.91 25.34 18.10
C VAL A 306 -22.40 25.29 16.66
N GLN A 307 -22.84 26.41 16.08
CA GLN A 307 -23.22 26.54 14.67
C GLN A 307 -22.10 26.14 13.71
N SER A 308 -20.83 26.48 14.04
CA SER A 308 -19.68 26.09 13.21
C SER A 308 -19.47 24.57 13.17
N ILE A 309 -19.91 23.86 14.21
CA ILE A 309 -19.72 22.41 14.38
C ILE A 309 -20.89 21.60 13.81
N GLU A 310 -22.03 22.23 13.55
CA GLU A 310 -23.20 21.59 12.93
C GLU A 310 -22.90 20.99 11.56
N ARG A 311 -21.96 21.60 10.83
CA ARG A 311 -21.50 21.15 9.51
C ARG A 311 -20.85 19.76 9.55
N TYR A 312 -20.49 19.27 10.74
CA TYR A 312 -19.92 17.92 10.92
C TYR A 312 -21.02 16.91 11.28
N PRO A 313 -21.00 15.71 10.66
CA PRO A 313 -22.01 14.69 10.88
C PRO A 313 -22.04 14.24 12.34
N VAL A 314 -23.25 14.05 12.87
CA VAL A 314 -23.48 13.46 14.20
C VAL A 314 -22.92 12.05 14.20
N GLY A 315 -22.04 11.72 15.15
CA GLY A 315 -21.54 10.35 15.27
C GLY A 315 -22.70 9.39 15.54
N SER A 316 -22.87 8.39 14.68
CA SER A 316 -23.93 7.40 14.81
C SER A 316 -23.82 6.68 16.18
N PRO A 317 -24.93 6.48 16.91
CA PRO A 317 -24.91 5.61 18.07
C PRO A 317 -24.43 4.23 17.63
N ASN A 318 -23.52 3.66 18.43
CA ASN A 318 -22.82 2.41 18.17
C ASN A 318 -23.83 1.26 17.99
N GLN A 319 -24.37 1.10 16.77
CA GLN A 319 -25.17 -0.06 16.41
C GLN A 319 -24.22 -1.25 16.48
N ILE A 320 -24.58 -2.25 17.29
CA ILE A 320 -23.88 -3.52 17.35
C ILE A 320 -23.81 -4.03 15.91
N ALA A 321 -22.62 -3.99 15.30
CA ALA A 321 -22.41 -4.43 13.94
C ALA A 321 -22.75 -5.93 13.89
N LYS A 322 -23.88 -6.25 13.26
CA LYS A 322 -24.25 -7.64 13.02
C LYS A 322 -23.47 -8.14 11.81
N PRO A 323 -22.83 -9.33 11.89
CA PRO A 323 -22.18 -9.89 10.72
C PRO A 323 -23.23 -10.19 9.64
N VAL A 324 -22.92 -9.85 8.39
CA VAL A 324 -23.65 -10.37 7.22
C VAL A 324 -22.88 -11.62 6.79
N LEU A 325 -23.50 -12.78 6.92
CA LEU A 325 -22.93 -14.06 6.56
C LEU A 325 -23.70 -14.61 5.34
N THR A 326 -22.97 -14.99 4.30
CA THR A 326 -23.51 -15.71 3.15
C THR A 326 -22.84 -17.07 3.10
N GLN A 327 -23.62 -18.14 3.11
CA GLN A 327 -23.06 -19.47 3.00
C GLN A 327 -22.64 -19.71 1.54
N LEU A 328 -21.39 -20.12 1.32
CA LEU A 328 -20.86 -20.25 -0.04
C LEU A 328 -21.64 -21.25 -0.91
N SER A 329 -22.29 -22.26 -0.29
CA SER A 329 -23.16 -23.21 -0.99
C SER A 329 -24.46 -22.61 -1.51
N GLU A 330 -24.84 -21.42 -1.03
CA GLU A 330 -26.01 -20.68 -1.48
C GLU A 330 -25.66 -19.67 -2.59
N VAL A 331 -24.37 -19.54 -2.93
CA VAL A 331 -23.90 -18.69 -4.02
C VAL A 331 -23.82 -19.54 -5.29
N GLU A 332 -24.57 -19.16 -6.31
CA GLU A 332 -24.50 -19.81 -7.62
C GLU A 332 -23.13 -19.54 -8.27
N ALA A 333 -22.58 -20.59 -8.90
CA ALA A 333 -21.31 -20.47 -9.61
C ALA A 333 -21.55 -19.78 -10.96
N GLU A 334 -21.05 -18.55 -11.10
CA GLU A 334 -21.17 -17.76 -12.33
C GLU A 334 -19.84 -17.69 -13.08
N GLN A 335 -19.92 -17.67 -14.42
CA GLN A 335 -18.76 -17.37 -15.25
C GLN A 335 -18.58 -15.86 -15.39
N ILE A 336 -17.33 -15.42 -15.50
CA ILE A 336 -17.02 -14.00 -15.69
C ILE A 336 -17.52 -13.57 -17.06
N SER A 337 -18.42 -12.60 -17.07
CA SER A 337 -18.88 -11.91 -18.28
C SER A 337 -17.84 -10.89 -18.74
N TRP A 338 -17.64 -10.75 -20.04
CA TRP A 338 -16.62 -9.88 -20.63
C TRP A 338 -17.27 -8.84 -21.54
N LEU A 339 -16.84 -7.59 -21.40
CA LEU A 339 -17.07 -6.54 -22.40
C LEU A 339 -16.05 -6.67 -23.53
N TRP A 340 -14.82 -7.03 -23.19
CA TRP A 340 -13.76 -7.38 -24.13
C TRP A 340 -12.96 -8.56 -23.59
N TYR A 341 -12.99 -9.69 -24.28
CA TYR A 341 -12.46 -10.95 -23.77
C TYR A 341 -10.99 -10.82 -23.35
N ARG A 342 -10.70 -11.27 -22.12
CA ARG A 342 -9.39 -11.18 -21.43
C ARG A 342 -8.85 -9.77 -21.20
N ARG A 343 -9.58 -8.71 -21.57
CA ARG A 343 -9.13 -7.32 -21.44
C ARG A 343 -10.00 -6.49 -20.52
N ILE A 344 -11.33 -6.59 -20.64
CA ILE A 344 -12.28 -5.81 -19.86
C ILE A 344 -13.41 -6.73 -19.38
N PRO A 345 -13.32 -7.27 -18.14
CA PRO A 345 -14.42 -8.02 -17.53
C PRO A 345 -15.52 -7.07 -17.06
N LYS A 346 -16.78 -7.50 -17.22
CA LYS A 346 -17.93 -6.80 -16.65
C LYS A 346 -17.96 -6.95 -15.13
N GLY A 347 -18.62 -6.01 -14.47
CA GLY A 347 -18.74 -5.95 -13.02
C GLY A 347 -17.43 -5.71 -12.27
N LYS A 348 -16.37 -5.24 -12.95
CA LYS A 348 -15.03 -5.06 -12.36
C LYS A 348 -14.38 -3.75 -12.80
N ILE A 349 -13.38 -3.34 -12.02
CA ILE A 349 -12.50 -2.20 -12.31
C ILE A 349 -11.29 -2.65 -13.15
N VAL A 350 -10.99 -1.87 -14.18
CA VAL A 350 -9.85 -2.02 -15.10
C VAL A 350 -9.06 -0.72 -15.15
N PHE A 351 -7.73 -0.79 -15.18
CA PHE A 351 -6.86 0.38 -15.34
C PHE A 351 -6.18 0.42 -16.70
N PHE A 352 -6.17 1.60 -17.31
CA PHE A 352 -5.25 1.98 -18.38
C PHE A 352 -4.22 2.96 -17.82
N ASP A 353 -3.01 2.45 -17.58
CA ASP A 353 -1.87 3.23 -17.11
C ASP A 353 -0.96 3.58 -18.28
N GLY A 354 -0.36 4.77 -18.30
CA GLY A 354 0.59 5.15 -19.34
C GLY A 354 0.97 6.63 -19.27
N ASP A 355 2.11 6.99 -19.85
CA ASP A 355 2.56 8.39 -19.86
C ASP A 355 1.52 9.33 -20.51
N PRO A 356 1.47 10.62 -20.14
CA PRO A 356 0.64 11.62 -20.82
C PRO A 356 0.89 11.62 -22.35
N GLY A 357 -0.14 11.93 -23.14
CA GLY A 357 -0.02 12.06 -24.60
C GLY A 357 0.12 10.75 -25.40
N LEU A 358 -0.03 9.58 -24.76
CA LEU A 358 0.06 8.28 -25.45
C LEU A 358 -1.27 7.78 -26.08
N GLY A 359 -2.34 8.58 -26.04
CA GLY A 359 -3.62 8.19 -26.65
C GLY A 359 -4.48 7.24 -25.80
N LYS A 360 -4.36 7.29 -24.46
CA LYS A 360 -5.20 6.48 -23.54
C LYS A 360 -6.68 6.80 -23.70
N SER A 361 -7.03 8.09 -23.70
CA SER A 361 -8.38 8.59 -23.91
C SER A 361 -8.92 8.18 -25.28
N TRP A 362 -8.09 8.28 -26.32
CA TRP A 362 -8.41 7.81 -27.66
C TRP A 362 -8.77 6.32 -27.69
N ALA A 363 -7.95 5.45 -27.09
CA ALA A 363 -8.25 4.02 -27.00
C ALA A 363 -9.52 3.75 -26.19
N ALA A 364 -9.75 4.48 -25.10
CA ALA A 364 -10.96 4.35 -24.30
C ALA A 364 -12.22 4.81 -25.06
N PHE A 365 -12.12 5.88 -25.85
CA PHE A 365 -13.19 6.37 -26.72
C PHE A 365 -13.47 5.41 -27.88
N ALA A 366 -12.45 4.77 -28.46
CA ALA A 366 -12.66 3.74 -29.48
C ALA A 366 -13.40 2.53 -28.91
N ILE A 367 -13.11 2.14 -27.67
CA ILE A 367 -13.88 1.11 -26.96
C ILE A 367 -15.31 1.60 -26.71
N ALA A 368 -15.50 2.83 -26.25
CA ALA A 368 -16.81 3.41 -26.01
C ALA A 368 -17.68 3.45 -27.28
N ALA A 369 -17.11 3.89 -28.40
CA ALA A 369 -17.76 3.93 -29.70
C ALA A 369 -18.19 2.54 -30.16
N THR A 370 -17.30 1.55 -30.01
CA THR A 370 -17.59 0.15 -30.36
C THR A 370 -18.70 -0.43 -29.47
N VAL A 371 -18.72 -0.09 -28.17
CA VAL A 371 -19.79 -0.51 -27.24
C VAL A 371 -21.11 0.18 -27.59
N SER A 372 -21.08 1.46 -27.92
CA SER A 372 -22.28 2.24 -28.20
C SER A 372 -22.96 1.84 -29.50
N ASN A 373 -22.22 1.34 -30.49
CA ASN A 373 -22.76 0.89 -31.78
C ASN A 373 -22.85 -0.65 -31.94
N GLY A 374 -22.44 -1.44 -30.94
CA GLY A 374 -22.47 -2.91 -31.01
C GLY A 374 -21.42 -3.50 -31.98
N GLY A 375 -20.33 -2.77 -32.22
CA GLY A 375 -19.23 -3.19 -33.08
C GLY A 375 -18.39 -4.32 -32.49
N LEU A 376 -17.40 -4.77 -33.26
CA LEU A 376 -16.44 -5.79 -32.80
C LEU A 376 -15.17 -5.14 -32.28
N LEU A 377 -14.83 -5.43 -31.03
CA LEU A 377 -13.50 -5.15 -30.51
C LEU A 377 -12.48 -6.14 -31.11
N PRO A 378 -11.18 -5.78 -31.18
CA PRO A 378 -10.16 -6.66 -31.72
C PRO A 378 -10.15 -8.04 -31.04
N GLY A 379 -10.14 -9.09 -31.86
CA GLY A 379 -10.16 -10.49 -31.41
C GLY A 379 -11.55 -11.04 -31.08
N GLU A 380 -12.60 -10.20 -31.06
CA GLU A 380 -13.98 -10.66 -30.90
C GLU A 380 -14.55 -11.16 -32.24
N THR A 381 -15.42 -12.15 -32.14
CA THR A 381 -16.06 -12.77 -33.32
C THR A 381 -17.59 -12.61 -33.31
N VAL A 382 -18.15 -12.18 -32.17
CA VAL A 382 -19.58 -12.02 -31.96
C VAL A 382 -19.88 -10.56 -31.67
N ARG A 383 -20.81 -9.98 -32.43
CA ARG A 383 -21.27 -8.61 -32.20
C ARG A 383 -22.17 -8.56 -30.95
N PRO A 384 -21.86 -7.71 -29.97
CA PRO A 384 -22.75 -7.49 -28.84
C PRO A 384 -23.90 -6.56 -29.22
N ASP A 385 -24.94 -6.53 -28.39
CA ASP A 385 -25.98 -5.51 -28.49
C ASP A 385 -25.41 -4.13 -28.13
N PRO A 386 -25.78 -3.05 -28.87
CA PRO A 386 -25.38 -1.68 -28.55
C PRO A 386 -25.81 -1.24 -27.14
N SER A 387 -24.88 -0.72 -26.35
CA SER A 387 -25.09 -0.42 -24.92
C SER A 387 -24.65 0.99 -24.55
N MET A 388 -25.19 1.55 -23.46
CA MET A 388 -24.82 2.90 -23.02
C MET A 388 -23.43 2.91 -22.36
N VAL A 389 -22.73 4.04 -22.54
CA VAL A 389 -21.44 4.33 -21.93
C VAL A 389 -21.56 5.61 -21.12
N LEU A 390 -21.15 5.54 -19.86
CA LEU A 390 -21.07 6.71 -18.97
C LEU A 390 -19.64 7.25 -18.96
N LEU A 391 -19.47 8.53 -19.29
CA LEU A 391 -18.18 9.22 -19.32
C LEU A 391 -18.07 10.21 -18.16
N LEU A 392 -16.99 10.08 -17.40
CA LEU A 392 -16.51 11.05 -16.44
C LEU A 392 -15.20 11.60 -17.01
N THR A 393 -15.28 12.72 -17.72
CA THR A 393 -14.15 13.42 -18.35
C THR A 393 -13.93 14.79 -17.71
N ALA A 394 -12.68 15.08 -17.32
CA ALA A 394 -12.32 16.34 -16.67
C ALA A 394 -11.28 17.17 -17.46
N GLU A 395 -10.62 16.58 -18.44
CA GLU A 395 -9.50 17.23 -19.17
C GLU A 395 -9.93 17.86 -20.49
N ASP A 396 -10.79 17.19 -21.26
CA ASP A 396 -11.15 17.57 -22.63
C ASP A 396 -12.55 18.20 -22.72
N GLY A 397 -12.70 19.22 -23.56
CA GLY A 397 -13.99 19.86 -23.84
C GLY A 397 -14.94 18.96 -24.63
N LEU A 398 -16.24 19.00 -24.29
CA LEU A 398 -17.22 18.11 -24.92
C LEU A 398 -17.43 18.40 -26.40
N GLY A 399 -17.60 19.67 -26.75
CA GLY A 399 -18.00 20.08 -28.10
C GLY A 399 -16.83 20.16 -29.09
N ASP A 400 -15.65 20.57 -28.64
CA ASP A 400 -14.48 20.81 -29.48
C ASP A 400 -13.53 19.60 -29.57
N THR A 401 -13.60 18.69 -28.59
CA THR A 401 -12.63 17.61 -28.46
C THR A 401 -13.30 16.24 -28.42
N ILE A 402 -14.16 15.97 -27.44
CA ILE A 402 -14.70 14.61 -27.24
C ILE A 402 -15.68 14.23 -28.34
N ARG A 403 -16.64 15.10 -28.65
CA ARG A 403 -17.66 14.82 -29.66
C ARG A 403 -17.05 14.55 -31.05
N PRO A 404 -16.17 15.41 -31.60
CA PRO A 404 -15.55 15.12 -32.90
C PRO A 404 -14.79 13.79 -32.92
N ARG A 405 -14.08 13.44 -31.84
CA ARG A 405 -13.37 12.16 -31.73
C ARG A 405 -14.33 10.98 -31.73
N MET A 406 -15.42 11.04 -30.97
CA MET A 406 -16.43 9.98 -30.95
C MET A 406 -17.12 9.81 -32.32
N GLU A 407 -17.43 10.92 -33.00
CA GLU A 407 -17.98 10.90 -34.36
C GLU A 407 -17.01 10.26 -35.36
N SER A 408 -15.71 10.58 -35.29
CA SER A 408 -14.68 9.96 -36.15
C SER A 408 -14.52 8.45 -35.94
N MET A 409 -14.97 7.93 -34.79
CA MET A 409 -14.95 6.51 -34.43
C MET A 409 -16.30 5.81 -34.65
N ASP A 410 -17.23 6.44 -35.38
CA ASP A 410 -18.59 5.94 -35.64
C ASP A 410 -19.39 5.63 -34.35
N ALA A 411 -19.18 6.39 -33.28
CA ALA A 411 -19.93 6.21 -32.04
C ALA A 411 -21.41 6.55 -32.21
N ASP A 412 -22.30 5.74 -31.63
CA ASP A 412 -23.68 6.15 -31.41
C ASP A 412 -23.73 7.16 -30.23
N LEU A 413 -23.72 8.44 -30.56
CA LEU A 413 -23.73 9.52 -29.58
C LEU A 413 -24.97 9.51 -28.66
N SER A 414 -26.10 8.90 -29.09
CA SER A 414 -27.29 8.80 -28.24
C SER A 414 -27.10 7.85 -27.05
N LYS A 415 -26.07 7.00 -27.11
CA LYS A 415 -25.67 6.05 -26.07
C LYS A 415 -24.41 6.50 -25.31
N ILE A 416 -23.85 7.67 -25.64
CA ILE A 416 -22.74 8.27 -24.90
C ILE A 416 -23.31 9.32 -23.94
N VAL A 417 -23.25 9.04 -22.64
CA VAL A 417 -23.76 9.93 -21.59
C VAL A 417 -22.59 10.48 -20.80
N VAL A 418 -22.52 11.80 -20.61
CA VAL A 418 -21.46 12.46 -19.84
C VAL A 418 -22.02 12.94 -18.50
N LEU A 419 -21.34 12.61 -17.40
CA LEU A 419 -21.65 13.13 -16.08
C LEU A 419 -20.72 14.31 -15.77
N GLU A 420 -21.14 15.52 -16.17
CA GLU A 420 -20.33 16.74 -16.07
C GLU A 420 -20.25 17.29 -14.64
N ALA A 421 -21.37 17.28 -13.92
CA ALA A 421 -21.49 17.89 -12.60
C ALA A 421 -22.57 17.20 -11.77
N VAL A 422 -22.57 17.49 -10.47
CA VAL A 422 -23.65 17.14 -9.54
C VAL A 422 -24.31 18.39 -9.02
N LYS A 423 -25.62 18.35 -8.80
CA LYS A 423 -26.35 19.45 -8.19
C LYS A 423 -26.39 19.29 -6.67
N ASP A 424 -26.13 20.36 -5.94
CA ASP A 424 -26.31 20.38 -4.49
C ASP A 424 -27.80 20.58 -4.11
N GLU A 425 -28.09 20.56 -2.80
CA GLU A 425 -29.45 20.75 -2.27
C GLU A 425 -30.11 22.09 -2.69
N LYS A 426 -29.31 23.05 -3.16
CA LYS A 426 -29.76 24.35 -3.66
C LYS A 426 -29.89 24.38 -5.18
N GLY A 427 -29.66 23.26 -5.86
CA GLY A 427 -29.70 23.13 -7.30
C GLY A 427 -28.46 23.68 -8.02
N GLN A 428 -27.40 24.04 -7.30
CA GLN A 428 -26.18 24.57 -7.90
C GLN A 428 -25.26 23.45 -8.37
N GLU A 429 -24.71 23.58 -9.57
CA GLU A 429 -23.76 22.63 -10.13
C GLU A 429 -22.41 22.69 -9.40
N ARG A 430 -21.86 21.52 -9.11
CA ARG A 430 -20.57 21.33 -8.48
C ARG A 430 -19.81 20.20 -9.16
N HIS A 431 -18.49 20.28 -9.06
CA HIS A 431 -17.60 19.21 -9.50
C HIS A 431 -17.95 17.88 -8.81
N LEU A 432 -17.97 16.80 -9.59
CA LEU A 432 -18.24 15.45 -9.09
C LEU A 432 -17.05 14.94 -8.25
N SER A 433 -17.32 14.39 -7.08
CA SER A 433 -16.34 13.61 -6.31
C SER A 433 -16.83 12.19 -6.10
N LEU A 434 -16.03 11.19 -6.49
CA LEU A 434 -16.37 9.77 -6.32
C LEU A 434 -16.44 9.35 -4.84
N VAL A 435 -15.80 10.11 -3.94
CA VAL A 435 -15.88 9.89 -2.49
C VAL A 435 -17.23 10.33 -1.94
N LYS A 436 -17.69 11.52 -2.35
CA LYS A 436 -18.85 12.20 -1.72
C LYS A 436 -20.14 11.96 -2.51
N ASN A 437 -20.04 11.70 -3.80
CA ASN A 437 -21.15 11.77 -4.75
C ASN A 437 -21.30 10.48 -5.56
N LEU A 438 -20.85 9.33 -5.05
CA LEU A 438 -21.03 8.04 -5.74
C LEU A 438 -22.51 7.73 -6.04
N GLY A 439 -23.42 8.20 -5.19
CA GLY A 439 -24.87 8.07 -5.41
C GLY A 439 -25.36 8.73 -6.70
N ALA A 440 -24.71 9.80 -7.17
CA ALA A 440 -25.05 10.43 -8.45
C ALA A 440 -24.63 9.57 -9.65
N VAL A 441 -23.51 8.87 -9.54
CA VAL A 441 -23.10 7.87 -10.55
C VAL A 441 -24.11 6.72 -10.57
N GLU A 442 -24.54 6.27 -9.40
CA GLU A 442 -25.55 5.23 -9.27
C GLU A 442 -26.91 5.65 -9.86
N GLU A 443 -27.36 6.88 -9.62
CA GLU A 443 -28.58 7.43 -10.22
C GLU A 443 -28.47 7.53 -11.75
N ALA A 444 -27.31 7.94 -12.27
CA ALA A 444 -27.05 7.96 -13.71
C ALA A 444 -27.17 6.55 -14.32
N LEU A 445 -26.60 5.52 -13.66
CA LEU A 445 -26.71 4.12 -14.12
C LEU A 445 -28.15 3.60 -14.13
N GLN A 446 -29.03 4.12 -13.29
CA GLN A 446 -30.45 3.73 -13.28
C GLN A 446 -31.26 4.31 -14.44
N SER A 447 -30.71 5.29 -15.17
CA SER A 447 -31.39 5.94 -16.28
C SER A 447 -31.40 5.14 -17.59
N GLY A 448 -30.61 4.06 -17.69
CA GLY A 448 -30.54 3.24 -18.89
C GLY A 448 -29.65 2.00 -18.75
N ASP A 449 -29.49 1.29 -19.87
CA ASP A 449 -28.70 0.06 -19.91
C ASP A 449 -27.23 0.36 -20.18
N PHE A 450 -26.46 0.59 -19.11
CA PHE A 450 -25.03 0.85 -19.18
C PHE A 450 -24.21 -0.43 -19.06
N SER A 451 -23.18 -0.57 -19.93
CA SER A 451 -22.20 -1.66 -19.80
C SER A 451 -20.77 -1.19 -19.56
N LEU A 452 -20.51 0.10 -19.70
CA LEU A 452 -19.18 0.69 -19.51
C LEU A 452 -19.26 2.06 -18.83
N ILE A 453 -18.40 2.28 -17.83
CA ILE A 453 -18.07 3.59 -17.27
C ILE A 453 -16.61 3.89 -17.58
N ILE A 454 -16.31 5.07 -18.11
CA ILE A 454 -14.94 5.55 -18.32
C ILE A 454 -14.70 6.73 -17.39
N ILE A 455 -13.58 6.69 -16.66
CA ILE A 455 -13.14 7.76 -15.76
C ILE A 455 -11.77 8.26 -16.21
N ASP A 456 -11.73 9.48 -16.73
CA ASP A 456 -10.56 10.05 -17.41
C ASP A 456 -10.25 11.49 -16.97
N PRO A 457 -9.17 11.71 -16.20
CA PRO A 457 -8.41 10.73 -15.42
C PRO A 457 -9.11 10.42 -14.09
N LEU A 458 -8.87 9.25 -13.51
CA LEU A 458 -9.43 8.89 -12.19
C LEU A 458 -9.09 9.92 -11.10
N ASN A 459 -7.88 10.48 -11.15
CA ASN A 459 -7.38 11.40 -10.12
C ASN A 459 -8.18 12.72 -10.05
N ALA A 460 -8.81 13.15 -11.15
CA ALA A 460 -9.63 14.37 -11.16
C ALA A 460 -10.90 14.26 -10.30
N TYR A 461 -11.30 13.03 -9.92
CA TYR A 461 -12.54 12.76 -9.21
C TYR A 461 -12.37 12.25 -7.77
N LEU A 462 -11.14 12.10 -7.29
CA LEU A 462 -10.87 11.60 -5.92
C LEU A 462 -11.12 12.66 -4.84
N GLY A 463 -11.14 13.95 -5.20
CA GLY A 463 -11.33 15.07 -4.28
C GLY A 463 -10.09 15.37 -3.42
N GLY A 464 -9.99 16.59 -2.88
CA GLY A 464 -8.79 17.06 -2.16
C GLY A 464 -8.52 16.39 -0.81
N ASP A 465 -9.47 15.61 -0.28
CA ASP A 465 -9.35 14.91 1.00
C ASP A 465 -8.68 13.52 0.86
N VAL A 466 -8.43 13.05 -0.36
CA VAL A 466 -7.84 11.73 -0.64
C VAL A 466 -6.36 11.85 -0.96
N ASP A 467 -5.50 11.25 -0.14
CA ASP A 467 -4.08 11.13 -0.44
C ASP A 467 -3.84 9.93 -1.37
N THR A 468 -3.50 10.22 -2.63
CA THR A 468 -3.33 9.17 -3.65
C THR A 468 -2.16 8.22 -3.43
N TYR A 469 -1.28 8.53 -2.46
CA TYR A 469 -0.17 7.68 -2.06
C TYR A 469 -0.46 6.84 -0.81
N LYS A 470 -1.64 7.02 -0.17
CA LYS A 470 -2.07 6.21 0.97
C LYS A 470 -3.03 5.10 0.54
N ASP A 471 -2.61 3.85 0.76
CA ASP A 471 -3.43 2.66 0.49
C ASP A 471 -4.81 2.68 1.13
N ALA A 472 -4.92 3.19 2.35
CA ALA A 472 -6.19 3.27 3.07
C ALA A 472 -7.19 4.19 2.35
N ASP A 473 -6.75 5.39 1.96
CA ASP A 473 -7.59 6.41 1.35
C ASP A 473 -8.07 5.96 -0.03
N ILE A 474 -7.18 5.37 -0.84
CA ILE A 474 -7.56 4.81 -2.15
C ILE A 474 -8.58 3.66 -2.02
N ARG A 475 -8.44 2.80 -1.01
CA ARG A 475 -9.44 1.75 -0.76
C ARG A 475 -10.81 2.30 -0.41
N THR A 476 -10.90 3.48 0.22
CA THR A 476 -12.20 4.11 0.51
C THR A 476 -12.98 4.49 -0.74
N VAL A 477 -12.29 4.70 -1.88
CA VAL A 477 -12.91 5.03 -3.17
C VAL A 477 -13.13 3.78 -4.01
N LEU A 478 -12.10 2.93 -4.14
CA LEU A 478 -12.16 1.78 -5.05
C LEU A 478 -13.10 0.67 -4.53
N ALA A 479 -13.24 0.48 -3.21
CA ALA A 479 -14.11 -0.57 -2.69
C ALA A 479 -15.61 -0.30 -2.96
N PRO A 480 -16.15 0.92 -2.72
CA PRO A 480 -17.50 1.28 -3.15
C PRO A 480 -17.68 1.20 -4.67
N LEU A 481 -16.72 1.66 -5.47
CA LEU A 481 -16.78 1.55 -6.93
C LEU A 481 -16.82 0.10 -7.42
N SER A 482 -16.05 -0.79 -6.80
CA SER A 482 -16.08 -2.22 -7.14
C SER A 482 -17.44 -2.83 -6.85
N LYS A 483 -18.08 -2.45 -5.74
CA LYS A 483 -19.44 -2.90 -5.41
C LYS A 483 -20.48 -2.37 -6.40
N LEU A 484 -20.32 -1.12 -6.84
CA LEU A 484 -21.18 -0.52 -7.85
C LEU A 484 -21.06 -1.27 -9.18
N ALA A 485 -19.82 -1.55 -9.61
CA ALA A 485 -19.55 -2.35 -10.80
C ALA A 485 -20.27 -3.70 -10.74
N GLU A 486 -20.06 -4.45 -9.64
CA GLU A 486 -20.69 -5.76 -9.44
C GLU A 486 -22.22 -5.69 -9.39
N LYS A 487 -22.79 -4.68 -8.74
CA LYS A 487 -24.25 -4.51 -8.61
C LYS A 487 -24.94 -4.28 -9.96
N TYR A 488 -24.32 -3.54 -10.86
CA TYR A 488 -24.91 -3.15 -12.15
C TYR A 488 -24.32 -3.93 -13.34
N ASP A 489 -23.49 -4.94 -13.10
CA ASP A 489 -22.72 -5.69 -14.12
C ASP A 489 -22.02 -4.79 -15.16
N VAL A 490 -21.50 -3.65 -14.70
CA VAL A 490 -20.89 -2.62 -15.55
C VAL A 490 -19.37 -2.70 -15.44
N ALA A 491 -18.66 -2.61 -16.57
CA ALA A 491 -17.20 -2.48 -16.56
C ALA A 491 -16.81 -1.04 -16.20
N ILE A 492 -15.82 -0.84 -15.33
CA ILE A 492 -15.29 0.49 -15.00
C ILE A 492 -13.86 0.59 -15.50
N LEU A 493 -13.62 1.42 -16.51
CA LEU A 493 -12.31 1.70 -17.09
C LEU A 493 -11.76 3.02 -16.54
N CYS A 494 -10.71 2.94 -15.72
CA CYS A 494 -10.07 4.08 -15.10
C CYS A 494 -8.74 4.40 -15.81
N ILE A 495 -8.56 5.65 -16.23
CA ILE A 495 -7.31 6.12 -16.84
C ILE A 495 -6.44 6.80 -15.78
N ARG A 496 -5.14 6.48 -15.78
CA ARG A 496 -4.14 7.10 -14.90
C ARG A 496 -2.82 7.31 -15.65
N HIS A 497 -2.00 8.24 -15.13
CA HIS A 497 -0.63 8.41 -15.60
C HIS A 497 0.33 7.43 -14.90
N LEU A 498 1.55 7.28 -15.42
CA LEU A 498 2.63 6.59 -14.71
C LEU A 498 3.37 7.56 -13.78
N THR A 499 3.98 7.04 -12.72
CA THR A 499 4.97 7.81 -11.94
C THR A 499 6.33 7.85 -12.65
N LYS A 500 7.06 8.96 -12.51
CA LYS A 500 8.40 9.18 -13.09
C LYS A 500 9.53 8.32 -12.47
N ALA A 501 9.22 7.30 -11.68
CA ALA A 501 10.23 6.44 -11.08
C ALA A 501 11.01 5.66 -12.16
N LYS A 502 12.34 5.81 -12.16
CA LYS A 502 13.24 5.08 -13.07
C LYS A 502 13.50 3.67 -12.52
N GLY A 503 13.07 2.65 -13.24
CA GLY A 503 13.28 1.23 -12.93
C GLY A 503 12.17 0.61 -12.06
N GLY A 504 11.78 -0.63 -12.37
CA GLY A 504 10.71 -1.39 -11.72
C GLY A 504 9.77 -2.07 -12.73
N SER A 505 9.09 -3.14 -12.32
CA SER A 505 8.12 -3.86 -13.19
C SER A 505 6.92 -2.98 -13.54
N ALA A 506 6.34 -3.23 -14.72
CA ALA A 506 5.23 -2.46 -15.29
C ALA A 506 4.06 -2.28 -14.34
N ILE A 507 3.79 -3.34 -13.58
CA ILE A 507 2.71 -3.38 -12.61
C ILE A 507 2.89 -2.29 -11.54
N HIS A 508 4.11 -1.90 -11.17
CA HIS A 508 4.36 -0.93 -10.09
C HIS A 508 4.50 0.53 -10.56
N ARG A 509 4.38 0.79 -11.87
CA ARG A 509 4.63 2.14 -12.42
C ARG A 509 3.40 3.04 -12.51
N GLY A 510 2.19 2.52 -12.33
CA GLY A 510 0.96 3.33 -12.26
C GLY A 510 1.02 4.40 -11.16
N GLN A 511 0.43 5.58 -11.40
CA GLN A 511 0.42 6.69 -10.44
C GLN A 511 -0.33 6.34 -9.14
N GLY A 512 0.34 6.58 -8.00
CA GLY A 512 -0.23 6.48 -6.66
C GLY A 512 -0.01 5.13 -5.96
N SER A 513 -0.88 4.82 -5.02
CA SER A 513 -0.79 3.68 -4.10
C SER A 513 -0.85 2.28 -4.78
N ILE A 514 -0.24 1.28 -4.15
CA ILE A 514 -0.37 -0.15 -4.54
C ILE A 514 -1.83 -0.62 -4.48
N ALA A 515 -2.69 0.07 -3.71
CA ALA A 515 -4.11 -0.25 -3.59
C ALA A 515 -4.86 -0.22 -4.92
N TYR A 516 -4.46 0.63 -5.88
CA TYR A 516 -5.03 0.62 -7.23
C TYR A 516 -4.82 -0.74 -7.91
N LEU A 517 -3.58 -1.25 -7.85
CA LEU A 517 -3.24 -2.55 -8.40
C LEU A 517 -3.96 -3.67 -7.65
N ALA A 518 -4.08 -3.58 -6.32
CA ALA A 518 -4.77 -4.60 -5.55
C ALA A 518 -6.27 -4.68 -5.88
N ALA A 519 -6.91 -3.54 -6.16
CA ALA A 519 -8.34 -3.45 -6.43
C ALA A 519 -8.73 -3.89 -7.85
N ALA A 520 -7.94 -3.57 -8.87
CA ALA A 520 -8.26 -3.96 -10.24
C ALA A 520 -8.03 -5.45 -10.50
N ARG A 521 -8.94 -6.06 -11.27
CA ARG A 521 -8.77 -7.45 -11.74
C ARG A 521 -7.94 -7.53 -13.01
N VAL A 522 -7.99 -6.48 -13.83
CA VAL A 522 -7.18 -6.33 -15.03
C VAL A 522 -6.51 -4.96 -15.04
N GLY A 523 -5.23 -4.93 -15.39
CA GLY A 523 -4.47 -3.70 -15.62
C GLY A 523 -3.78 -3.78 -16.98
N HIS A 524 -3.76 -2.66 -17.68
CA HIS A 524 -3.07 -2.49 -18.95
C HIS A 524 -2.13 -1.30 -18.90
N LEU A 525 -1.01 -1.44 -19.62
CA LEU A 525 -0.08 -0.38 -19.92
C LEU A 525 -0.30 0.07 -21.37
N VAL A 526 -0.46 1.37 -21.56
CA VAL A 526 -0.39 2.02 -22.86
C VAL A 526 1.00 2.63 -23.03
N ALA A 527 1.75 2.15 -24.01
CA ALA A 527 3.13 2.57 -24.30
C ALA A 527 3.34 2.85 -25.78
N ARG A 528 4.46 3.49 -26.14
CA ARG A 528 4.91 3.59 -27.53
C ARG A 528 5.35 2.23 -28.05
N HIS A 529 5.10 1.96 -29.32
CA HIS A 529 5.69 0.79 -29.98
C HIS A 529 7.22 0.97 -30.06
N PRO A 530 8.03 -0.06 -29.77
CA PRO A 530 9.48 0.07 -29.67
C PRO A 530 10.16 0.38 -31.01
N GLU A 531 9.53 -0.01 -32.12
CA GLU A 531 10.10 0.11 -33.46
C GLU A 531 9.40 1.16 -34.34
N ASN A 532 8.27 1.73 -33.89
CA ASN A 532 7.48 2.66 -34.70
C ASN A 532 6.85 3.74 -33.81
N GLU A 533 7.32 4.98 -33.94
CA GLU A 533 6.92 6.09 -33.08
C GLU A 533 5.47 6.56 -33.28
N ASN A 534 4.82 6.17 -34.38
CA ASN A 534 3.42 6.48 -34.67
C ASN A 534 2.46 5.47 -34.03
N LEU A 535 2.97 4.29 -33.66
CA LEU A 535 2.16 3.22 -33.08
C LEU A 535 2.20 3.24 -31.55
N ARG A 536 1.09 2.81 -30.96
CA ARG A 536 0.92 2.61 -29.52
C ARG A 536 0.50 1.18 -29.26
N VAL A 537 0.83 0.69 -28.07
CA VAL A 537 0.58 -0.69 -27.66
C VAL A 537 -0.17 -0.69 -26.34
N ILE A 538 -1.26 -1.44 -26.27
CA ILE A 538 -1.96 -1.78 -25.01
C ILE A 538 -1.51 -3.19 -24.62
N ALA A 539 -0.69 -3.28 -23.57
CA ALA A 539 -0.16 -4.54 -23.06
C ALA A 539 -0.70 -4.83 -21.66
N CYS A 540 -1.11 -6.08 -21.41
CA CYS A 540 -1.62 -6.48 -20.11
C CYS A 540 -0.49 -6.50 -19.06
N THR A 541 -0.64 -5.73 -17.99
CA THR A 541 0.28 -5.71 -16.83
C THR A 541 -0.18 -6.66 -15.73
N LYS A 542 -1.49 -6.89 -15.64
CA LYS A 542 -2.10 -7.72 -14.61
C LYS A 542 -3.40 -8.32 -15.12
N ILE A 543 -3.59 -9.60 -14.83
CA ILE A 543 -4.88 -10.27 -14.93
C ILE A 543 -4.96 -11.35 -13.85
N ASN A 544 -6.02 -11.34 -13.06
CA ASN A 544 -6.21 -12.30 -11.95
C ASN A 544 -7.34 -13.31 -12.21
N VAL A 545 -7.98 -13.22 -13.36
CA VAL A 545 -9.24 -13.90 -13.68
C VAL A 545 -9.17 -14.80 -14.90
N GLU A 546 -8.11 -14.67 -15.70
CA GLU A 546 -7.87 -15.46 -16.91
C GLU A 546 -6.38 -15.34 -17.32
N LYS A 547 -5.95 -16.04 -18.36
CA LYS A 547 -4.63 -15.86 -18.97
C LYS A 547 -4.49 -14.47 -19.63
N PRO A 548 -3.30 -13.84 -19.59
CA PRO A 548 -3.07 -12.55 -20.23
C PRO A 548 -3.28 -12.67 -21.75
N PRO A 549 -3.97 -11.71 -22.36
CA PRO A 549 -4.08 -11.63 -23.81
C PRO A 549 -2.78 -11.13 -24.43
N ARG A 550 -2.64 -11.31 -25.76
CA ARG A 550 -1.60 -10.65 -26.54
C ARG A 550 -1.80 -9.14 -26.51
N ALA A 551 -0.72 -8.38 -26.63
CA ALA A 551 -0.81 -6.94 -26.69
C ALA A 551 -1.49 -6.52 -28.01
N ILE A 552 -2.29 -5.45 -27.96
CA ILE A 552 -3.00 -4.92 -29.13
C ILE A 552 -2.38 -3.59 -29.53
N ILE A 553 -2.15 -3.40 -30.83
CA ILE A 553 -1.59 -2.17 -31.37
C ILE A 553 -2.73 -1.25 -31.80
N PHE A 554 -2.54 0.06 -31.61
CA PHE A 554 -3.37 1.08 -32.24
C PHE A 554 -2.53 2.23 -32.78
N GLU A 555 -3.14 3.02 -33.65
CA GLU A 555 -2.57 4.19 -34.28
C GLU A 555 -3.57 5.34 -34.22
N ILE A 556 -3.06 6.55 -34.06
CA ILE A 556 -3.78 7.80 -34.30
C ILE A 556 -3.02 8.48 -35.43
N ASP A 557 -3.67 8.65 -36.58
CA ASP A 557 -3.01 9.23 -37.74
C ASP A 557 -2.92 10.76 -37.65
N ASP A 558 -2.29 11.40 -38.64
CA ASP A 558 -2.11 12.85 -38.69
C ASP A 558 -3.44 13.62 -38.84
N ASN A 559 -4.52 12.96 -39.27
CA ASN A 559 -5.86 13.55 -39.36
C ASN A 559 -6.61 13.46 -38.02
N GLY A 560 -6.06 12.72 -37.05
CA GLY A 560 -6.73 12.42 -35.79
C GLY A 560 -7.70 11.24 -35.90
N ASP A 561 -7.55 10.37 -36.90
CA ASP A 561 -8.38 9.17 -37.01
C ASP A 561 -7.73 8.00 -36.24
N PHE A 562 -8.55 7.22 -35.56
CA PHE A 562 -8.10 6.10 -34.73
C PHE A 562 -8.25 4.76 -35.45
N PHE A 563 -7.20 3.94 -35.40
CA PHE A 563 -7.20 2.62 -36.01
C PHE A 563 -6.67 1.55 -35.05
N TRP A 564 -7.47 0.49 -34.84
CA TRP A 564 -6.96 -0.76 -34.32
C TRP A 564 -6.04 -1.43 -35.36
N ARG A 565 -4.93 -2.00 -34.90
CA ARG A 565 -3.97 -2.76 -35.70
C ARG A 565 -3.86 -4.19 -35.15
N ASP A 566 -2.87 -4.94 -35.60
CA ASP A 566 -2.71 -6.35 -35.23
C ASP A 566 -2.30 -6.55 -33.76
N GLU A 567 -2.52 -7.77 -33.28
CA GLU A 567 -1.96 -8.23 -32.00
C GLU A 567 -0.48 -8.59 -32.14
N ILE A 568 0.30 -8.18 -31.16
CA ILE A 568 1.75 -8.44 -31.07
C ILE A 568 2.10 -9.18 -29.78
N ASP A 569 3.12 -10.02 -29.86
CA ASP A 569 3.66 -10.74 -28.69
C ASP A 569 4.76 -9.91 -28.02
N ILE A 570 4.34 -8.92 -27.23
CA ILE A 570 5.23 -8.08 -26.42
C ILE A 570 4.64 -7.91 -25.02
N SER A 571 5.51 -7.96 -24.00
CA SER A 571 5.11 -7.76 -22.62
C SER A 571 5.13 -6.28 -22.23
N ALA A 572 4.32 -5.91 -21.24
CA ALA A 572 4.34 -4.56 -20.68
C ALA A 572 5.70 -4.18 -20.07
N ASP A 573 6.43 -5.14 -19.48
CA ASP A 573 7.77 -4.91 -18.93
C ASP A 573 8.77 -4.52 -20.03
N SER A 574 8.75 -5.22 -21.18
CA SER A 574 9.62 -4.93 -22.32
C SER A 574 9.39 -3.54 -22.92
N LEU A 575 8.13 -3.09 -22.95
CA LEU A 575 7.77 -1.75 -23.42
C LEU A 575 8.32 -0.63 -22.52
N LEU A 576 8.51 -0.88 -21.23
CA LEU A 576 9.04 0.12 -20.29
C LEU A 576 10.56 0.18 -20.27
N GLU A 577 11.23 -0.92 -20.58
CA GLU A 577 12.68 -0.99 -20.72
C GLU A 577 13.16 -0.28 -22.00
N SER A 578 12.39 -0.37 -23.09
CA SER A 578 12.71 0.24 -24.39
C SER A 578 12.42 1.75 -24.48
N GLY A 579 11.51 2.29 -23.66
CA GLY A 579 11.15 3.72 -23.65
C GLY A 579 12.20 4.71 -23.11
N GLY A 580 13.39 4.24 -22.70
CA GLY A 580 14.40 5.06 -22.02
C GLY A 580 15.22 6.03 -22.90
N GLN A 581 15.14 5.97 -24.23
CA GLN A 581 16.02 6.75 -25.13
C GLN A 581 15.43 8.08 -25.64
N GLY A 582 14.13 8.36 -25.49
CA GLY A 582 13.46 9.58 -26.01
C GLY A 582 13.32 10.78 -25.05
N ALA A 583 13.86 10.70 -23.82
CA ALA A 583 13.45 11.56 -22.69
C ALA A 583 13.87 13.07 -22.75
N LYS A 584 14.56 13.55 -23.79
CA LYS A 584 15.10 14.92 -23.79
C LYS A 584 14.12 16.00 -24.27
N ASP A 585 13.20 15.70 -25.18
CA ASP A 585 12.25 16.69 -25.71
C ASP A 585 10.91 16.71 -24.95
N SER A 586 10.49 15.59 -24.33
CA SER A 586 9.26 15.54 -23.52
C SER A 586 9.34 16.36 -22.23
N THR A 587 10.52 16.41 -21.60
CA THR A 587 10.70 17.10 -20.30
C THR A 587 10.40 18.60 -20.39
N LEU A 588 10.60 19.22 -21.57
CA LEU A 588 10.27 20.62 -21.80
C LEU A 588 8.77 20.83 -22.02
N ALA A 589 8.11 19.95 -22.78
CA ALA A 589 6.65 19.98 -22.96
C ALA A 589 5.92 19.77 -21.63
N ASP A 590 6.38 18.81 -20.81
CA ASP A 590 5.85 18.54 -19.47
C ASP A 590 6.01 19.75 -18.53
N ALA A 591 7.15 20.45 -18.63
CA ALA A 591 7.40 21.66 -17.83
C ALA A 591 6.52 22.84 -18.25
N LYS A 592 6.13 22.92 -19.54
CA LYS A 592 5.16 23.92 -20.01
C LYS A 592 3.77 23.63 -19.45
N GLN A 593 3.29 22.40 -19.56
CA GLN A 593 1.98 22.02 -19.03
C GLN A 593 1.91 22.26 -17.52
N PHE A 594 2.94 21.87 -16.79
CA PHE A 594 3.05 22.13 -15.35
C PHE A 594 2.94 23.62 -15.00
N LEU A 595 3.61 24.51 -15.74
CA LEU A 595 3.52 25.96 -15.50
C LEU A 595 2.15 26.52 -15.89
N PHE A 596 1.52 25.98 -16.93
CA PHE A 596 0.19 26.38 -17.36
C PHE A 596 -0.85 26.01 -16.29
N ASP A 597 -0.88 24.76 -15.83
CA ASP A 597 -1.80 24.27 -14.80
C ASP A 597 -1.67 25.05 -13.49
N LEU A 598 -0.42 25.33 -13.11
CA LEU A 598 -0.13 26.02 -11.86
C LEU A 598 -0.54 27.50 -11.89
N LEU A 599 -0.52 28.14 -13.06
CA LEU A 599 -0.79 29.57 -13.23
C LEU A 599 -2.15 29.87 -13.86
N TRP A 600 -2.93 28.84 -14.21
CA TRP A 600 -4.21 28.95 -14.90
C TRP A 600 -5.22 29.79 -14.11
N ASP A 601 -5.33 29.55 -12.80
CA ASP A 601 -6.40 30.10 -11.99
C ASP A 601 -6.00 31.41 -11.27
N ASN A 602 -4.73 31.57 -10.88
CA ASN A 602 -4.22 32.79 -10.25
C ASN A 602 -2.68 32.94 -10.34
N PRO A 603 -2.13 34.16 -10.34
CA PRO A 603 -0.69 34.40 -10.22
C PRO A 603 -0.10 33.76 -8.95
N LEU A 604 1.04 33.09 -9.08
CA LEU A 604 1.73 32.43 -7.97
C LEU A 604 3.14 32.99 -7.79
N SER A 605 3.61 32.97 -6.54
CA SER A 605 4.97 33.42 -6.23
C SER A 605 6.01 32.51 -6.88
N ALA A 606 7.06 33.09 -7.47
CA ALA A 606 8.13 32.34 -8.11
C ALA A 606 8.80 31.34 -7.14
N LYS A 607 8.86 31.69 -5.84
CA LYS A 607 9.41 30.81 -4.80
C LYS A 607 8.59 29.52 -4.64
N GLU A 608 7.27 29.63 -4.67
CA GLU A 608 6.37 28.48 -4.55
C GLU A 608 6.37 27.65 -5.84
N ILE A 609 6.41 28.31 -7.01
CA ILE A 609 6.52 27.65 -8.32
C ILE A 609 7.79 26.81 -8.43
N PHE A 610 8.95 27.35 -8.02
CA PHE A 610 10.20 26.59 -8.07
C PHE A 610 10.21 25.41 -7.10
N LYS A 611 9.59 25.55 -5.92
CA LYS A 611 9.48 24.47 -4.95
C LYS A 611 8.60 23.35 -5.50
N GLN A 612 7.43 23.68 -6.03
CA GLN A 612 6.52 22.69 -6.63
C GLN A 612 7.11 22.06 -7.89
N ALA A 613 7.88 22.81 -8.67
CA ALA A 613 8.59 22.29 -9.83
C ALA A 613 9.70 21.29 -9.43
N GLU A 614 10.42 21.57 -8.35
CA GLU A 614 11.42 20.66 -7.78
C GLU A 614 10.76 19.37 -7.27
N ASP A 615 9.63 19.50 -6.57
CA ASP A 615 8.80 18.36 -6.12
C ASP A 615 8.24 17.55 -7.32
N ALA A 616 7.97 18.21 -8.45
CA ALA A 616 7.54 17.59 -9.73
C ALA A 616 8.71 17.06 -10.60
N GLY A 617 9.95 17.20 -10.12
CA GLY A 617 11.16 16.68 -10.76
C GLY A 617 11.70 17.52 -11.93
N PHE A 618 11.30 18.78 -12.05
CA PHE A 618 11.80 19.69 -13.08
C PHE A 618 13.05 20.43 -12.60
N SER A 619 14.07 20.48 -13.45
CA SER A 619 15.25 21.31 -13.17
C SER A 619 14.90 22.78 -13.39
N LYS A 620 15.50 23.66 -12.58
CA LYS A 620 15.33 25.13 -12.69
C LYS A 620 15.54 25.65 -14.12
N ARG A 621 16.54 25.12 -14.81
CA ARG A 621 16.86 25.46 -16.21
C ARG A 621 15.75 25.07 -17.19
N THR A 622 15.06 23.96 -16.95
CA THR A 622 13.94 23.52 -17.82
C THR A 622 12.70 24.37 -17.57
N LEU A 623 12.45 24.72 -16.31
CA LEU A 623 11.34 25.60 -15.92
C LEU A 623 11.52 27.02 -16.49
N GLU A 624 12.74 27.55 -16.47
CA GLU A 624 13.06 28.86 -17.07
C GLU A 624 12.90 28.86 -18.61
N ARG A 625 13.20 27.75 -19.28
CA ARG A 625 12.95 27.58 -20.72
C ARG A 625 11.45 27.49 -21.03
N ALA A 626 10.71 26.68 -20.27
CA ALA A 626 9.26 26.57 -20.42
C ALA A 626 8.57 27.92 -20.18
N LYS A 627 9.03 28.67 -19.18
CA LYS A 627 8.58 30.03 -18.91
C LYS A 627 8.78 30.97 -20.10
N ALA A 628 9.95 30.92 -20.73
CA ALA A 628 10.26 31.75 -21.89
C ALA A 628 9.41 31.39 -23.11
N GLU A 629 9.13 30.10 -23.33
CA GLU A 629 8.31 29.64 -24.46
C GLU A 629 6.80 29.81 -24.26
N LEU A 630 6.34 30.03 -23.02
CA LEU A 630 4.95 30.37 -22.67
C LEU A 630 4.72 31.87 -22.49
N ASP A 631 5.74 32.70 -22.75
CA ASP A 631 5.69 34.15 -22.57
C ASP A 631 5.17 34.60 -21.18
N ILE A 632 5.46 33.81 -20.13
CA ILE A 632 4.98 34.05 -18.76
C ILE A 632 5.56 35.36 -18.20
N ILE A 633 4.67 36.23 -17.72
CA ILE A 633 4.99 37.56 -17.23
C ILE A 633 5.43 37.49 -15.76
N SER A 634 6.59 38.09 -15.46
CA SER A 634 7.03 38.32 -14.08
C SER A 634 6.55 39.69 -13.59
N LYS A 635 5.69 39.73 -12.57
CA LYS A 635 5.29 40.97 -11.90
C LYS A 635 5.81 41.00 -10.47
N ARG A 636 6.26 42.18 -10.02
CA ARG A 636 6.68 42.38 -8.64
C ARG A 636 5.45 42.59 -7.76
N ASP A 637 5.26 41.73 -6.78
CA ASP A 637 4.20 41.81 -5.76
C ASP A 637 4.84 41.96 -4.38
N GLY A 638 4.83 43.20 -3.87
CA GLY A 638 5.55 43.60 -2.66
C GLY A 638 7.05 43.30 -2.70
N ALA A 639 7.52 42.46 -1.77
CA ALA A 639 8.92 42.02 -1.66
C ALA A 639 9.24 40.77 -2.51
N SER A 640 8.28 40.24 -3.28
CA SER A 640 8.41 38.98 -4.01
C SER A 640 8.07 39.13 -5.50
N TRP A 641 8.49 38.15 -6.29
CA TRP A 641 8.16 38.07 -7.72
C TRP A 641 7.07 37.02 -7.91
N ALA A 642 6.00 37.38 -8.61
CA ALA A 642 4.95 36.47 -9.03
C ALA A 642 5.04 36.24 -10.55
N TRP A 643 4.69 35.03 -10.99
CA TRP A 643 4.55 34.69 -12.40
C TRP A 643 3.06 34.58 -12.74
N MET A 644 2.70 34.99 -13.95
CA MET A 644 1.33 34.88 -14.49
C MET A 644 1.35 34.64 -16.00
N LEU A 645 0.33 33.99 -16.54
CA LEU A 645 0.18 33.76 -17.98
C LEU A 645 -0.10 35.09 -18.72
N PRO A 646 0.32 35.23 -19.99
CA PRO A 646 0.24 36.49 -20.73
C PRO A 646 -1.18 36.97 -21.11
N ASN A 647 -2.27 36.31 -20.68
CA ASN A 647 -3.65 36.74 -20.87
C ASN A 647 -4.58 36.22 -19.74
N ALA A 648 -4.32 36.64 -18.50
CA ALA A 648 -5.25 36.48 -17.38
C ALA A 648 -5.82 37.84 -16.95
#